data_AF-A0A8C2GTG9-F1
#
_entry.id   AF-A0A8C2GTG9-F1
#
_cell.length_a   1.000
_cell.length_b   1.000
_cell.length_c   1.000
_cell.angle_alpha   90.00
_cell.angle_beta   90.00
_cell.angle_gamma   90.00
#
_symmetry.space_group_name_H-M   'P 1'
#
loop_
_entity.id
_entity.type
_entity.pdbx_description
1 polymer ?
#
loop_
_entity_poly.entity_id
_entity_poly.type
_entity_poly.pdbx_seq_one_letter_code
_entity_poly.pdbx_strand_id
1 'polypeptide(L)'
;MSGAALGIEIVVVFFLALFLLQRYGDFKKQQRMVLFGTLLAWYLCFLIVFILPLDVSTTIYKQCLIDHEAHAQTPSVSPVLSNQTTPNTSISPSKSTQSVCYKPWSYIPDGIMPVFWRVVYWTSQCLTWLLLPFMQSYARSGGFSITGKIKTALIENAIYYGTYLLIFGSLLIYVAVHFQWHLSWYELQTIGITAANTWGLFLLVLLLGYGLVEIPRSYWEVSRQGHLLIKTYFKAAKLMTEKADSEENLEDVMEEVRKINESIKYNHPLRKNVDTILRKCPVEYQEKMGRNIDDCEDFDDKQNTHPTERSLSKLHKQVIYAVQRHNRTRVQWQILLEQAFHLEDVAKNETSTSRQFVHSFAPPEPVGWFRRYIYTPSVEWYWECLLKQWFYRVLSVVLSLFSMAVVWSECTFFSTRPVLSLFAVFIQLAERDYNYLYIEMACFITIFFLCTCVYSTVFRIRVFNYYYLASHHQTDAYSLQFSGMLFCRLTPPLCLNFLGLIHMDSAISHQAKEQTAYTSIMGSMRVLSFIANGFYIYYPMLIVILCIATYFSLGARCLNLLGFQQFMGDNEMTSDLIDEGKELLQRERRKRQRIEDGENRRREWRERYAQSDEIAARNRMSMSEMKETNYGETLNSNTDRQAKYTRSSSQTGRDSIELLQDAEPLDFNDETLNDDPLQSEPGRHTGGRYLSMSSSRSRIFDDV
;
A
#
# COMPACT_ATOMS: atom_id res chain seq x y z
N MET A 1 18.34 -5.91 -33.29
CA MET A 1 17.98 -4.82 -32.34
C MET A 1 16.72 -5.08 -31.52
N SER A 2 15.85 -6.05 -31.82
CA SER A 2 14.57 -6.16 -31.08
C SER A 2 14.61 -6.94 -29.76
N GLY A 3 15.54 -7.88 -29.57
CA GLY A 3 15.79 -8.45 -28.23
C GLY A 3 16.33 -7.43 -27.22
N ALA A 4 16.93 -6.33 -27.69
CA ALA A 4 17.40 -5.26 -26.83
C ALA A 4 16.25 -4.42 -26.26
N ALA A 5 15.18 -4.20 -27.03
CA ALA A 5 13.98 -3.49 -26.55
C ALA A 5 13.32 -4.26 -25.39
N LEU A 6 13.07 -5.56 -25.58
CA LEU A 6 12.54 -6.44 -24.53
C LEU A 6 13.48 -6.51 -23.31
N GLY A 7 14.80 -6.57 -23.52
CA GLY A 7 15.79 -6.55 -22.44
C GLY A 7 15.77 -5.23 -21.64
N ILE A 8 15.65 -4.08 -22.32
CA ILE A 8 15.56 -2.77 -21.68
C ILE A 8 14.28 -2.66 -20.85
N GLU A 9 13.13 -3.06 -21.40
CA GLU A 9 11.86 -3.03 -20.67
C GLU A 9 11.90 -3.90 -19.42
N ILE A 10 12.41 -5.13 -19.54
CA ILE A 10 12.60 -6.04 -18.41
C ILE A 10 13.42 -5.38 -17.28
N VAL A 11 14.51 -4.72 -17.63
CA VAL A 11 15.40 -4.04 -16.66
C VAL A 11 14.72 -2.82 -16.04
N VAL A 12 14.05 -1.99 -16.86
CA VAL A 12 13.32 -0.81 -16.39
C VAL A 12 12.21 -1.20 -15.42
N VAL A 13 11.45 -2.25 -15.76
CA VAL A 13 10.36 -2.77 -14.91
C VAL A 13 10.90 -3.33 -13.60
N PHE A 14 12.06 -3.98 -13.60
CA PHE A 14 12.71 -4.43 -12.37
C PHE A 14 13.07 -3.27 -11.44
N PHE A 15 13.71 -2.22 -11.98
CA PHE A 15 14.05 -1.04 -11.18
C PHE A 15 12.82 -0.27 -10.72
N LEU A 16 11.75 -0.21 -11.52
CA LEU A 16 10.47 0.36 -11.12
C LEU A 16 9.86 -0.40 -9.93
N ALA A 17 9.82 -1.73 -10.01
CA ALA A 17 9.31 -2.58 -8.93
C ALA A 17 10.14 -2.41 -7.65
N LEU A 18 11.47 -2.34 -7.77
CA LEU A 18 12.37 -2.14 -6.65
C LEU A 18 12.21 -0.75 -6.00
N PHE A 19 12.07 0.30 -6.82
CA PHE A 19 11.82 1.65 -6.35
C PHE A 19 10.49 1.76 -5.60
N LEU A 20 9.42 1.17 -6.14
CA LEU A 20 8.12 1.13 -5.47
C LEU A 20 8.21 0.34 -4.16
N LEU A 21 8.91 -0.80 -4.15
CA LEU A 21 9.07 -1.60 -2.93
C LEU A 21 9.81 -0.82 -1.86
N GLN A 22 10.84 -0.07 -2.22
CA GLN A 22 11.54 0.82 -1.29
C GLN A 22 10.61 1.93 -0.79
N ARG A 23 9.76 2.52 -1.64
CA ARG A 23 8.86 3.59 -1.24
C ARG A 23 7.81 3.15 -0.19
N TYR A 24 7.31 1.92 -0.32
CA TYR A 24 6.24 1.40 0.54
C TYR A 24 6.75 0.54 1.70
N GLY A 25 7.76 -0.30 1.49
CA GLY A 25 8.30 -1.23 2.48
C GLY A 25 9.63 -0.79 3.07
N ASP A 26 9.86 -1.07 4.35
CA ASP A 26 11.13 -0.80 5.03
C ASP A 26 12.08 -2.00 4.90
N PHE A 27 13.17 -1.83 4.12
CA PHE A 27 14.20 -2.87 3.94
C PHE A 27 14.94 -3.27 5.22
N LYS A 28 14.94 -2.41 6.26
CA LYS A 28 15.64 -2.69 7.52
C LYS A 28 14.75 -3.39 8.53
N LYS A 29 13.45 -3.08 8.55
CA LYS A 29 12.50 -3.67 9.51
C LYS A 29 11.86 -4.96 9.01
N GLN A 30 11.67 -5.12 7.71
CA GLN A 30 10.93 -6.26 7.16
C GLN A 30 11.84 -7.46 6.88
N GLN A 31 11.27 -8.66 7.00
CA GLN A 31 11.97 -9.91 6.71
C GLN A 31 12.36 -9.98 5.22
N ARG A 32 13.59 -10.41 4.94
CA ARG A 32 14.12 -10.51 3.55
C ARG A 32 13.28 -11.39 2.64
N MET A 33 12.73 -12.49 3.18
CA MET A 33 11.84 -13.35 2.39
C MET A 33 10.58 -12.59 1.94
N VAL A 34 9.93 -11.85 2.84
CA VAL A 34 8.72 -11.05 2.55
C VAL A 34 8.99 -10.05 1.42
N LEU A 35 10.12 -9.34 1.51
CA LEU A 35 10.55 -8.37 0.51
C LEU A 35 10.80 -9.03 -0.84
N PHE A 36 11.51 -10.17 -0.88
CA PHE A 36 11.78 -10.90 -2.11
C PHE A 36 10.50 -11.42 -2.77
N GLY A 37 9.62 -12.06 -2.00
CA GLY A 37 8.35 -12.58 -2.51
C GLY A 37 7.46 -11.48 -3.08
N THR A 38 7.42 -10.31 -2.43
CA THR A 38 6.63 -9.18 -2.92
C THR A 38 7.29 -8.51 -4.13
N LEU A 39 8.62 -8.36 -4.14
CA LEU A 39 9.35 -7.84 -5.30
C LEU A 39 9.07 -8.68 -6.54
N LEU A 40 9.17 -10.01 -6.40
CA LEU A 40 8.91 -10.94 -7.49
C LEU A 40 7.46 -10.84 -7.97
N ALA A 41 6.50 -10.69 -7.06
CA ALA A 41 5.08 -10.55 -7.39
C ALA A 41 4.82 -9.29 -8.21
N TRP A 42 5.27 -8.14 -7.70
CA TRP A 42 5.09 -6.86 -8.36
C TRP A 42 5.79 -6.81 -9.70
N TYR A 43 7.02 -7.33 -9.76
CA TYR A 43 7.80 -7.43 -10.99
C TYR A 43 7.07 -8.24 -12.07
N LEU A 44 6.56 -9.44 -11.75
CA LEU A 44 5.81 -10.26 -12.71
C LEU A 44 4.54 -9.56 -13.19
N CYS A 45 3.83 -8.84 -12.31
CA CYS A 45 2.62 -8.11 -12.69
C CYS A 45 2.92 -6.93 -13.62
N PHE A 46 3.93 -6.14 -13.30
CA PHE A 46 4.34 -5.04 -14.17
C PHE A 46 4.88 -5.57 -15.51
N LEU A 47 5.64 -6.66 -15.52
CA LEU A 47 6.08 -7.28 -16.77
C LEU A 47 4.91 -7.61 -17.71
N ILE A 48 3.81 -8.16 -17.17
CA ILE A 48 2.62 -8.45 -17.99
C ILE A 48 2.08 -7.16 -18.63
N VAL A 49 1.96 -6.08 -17.87
CA VAL A 49 1.38 -4.80 -18.34
C VAL A 49 2.25 -4.15 -19.43
N PHE A 50 3.57 -4.18 -19.28
CA PHE A 50 4.49 -3.55 -20.25
C PHE A 50 4.72 -4.40 -21.51
N ILE A 51 4.75 -5.73 -21.41
CA ILE A 51 5.06 -6.62 -22.54
C ILE A 51 3.83 -6.96 -23.39
N LEU A 52 2.62 -6.89 -22.82
CA LEU A 52 1.40 -7.21 -23.57
C LEU A 52 1.18 -6.31 -24.81
N PRO A 53 1.37 -4.98 -24.76
CA PRO A 53 1.34 -4.14 -25.96
C PRO A 53 2.29 -4.60 -27.07
N LEU A 54 3.46 -5.12 -26.72
CA LEU A 54 4.44 -5.65 -27.69
C LEU A 54 3.98 -6.96 -28.31
N ASP A 55 3.30 -7.81 -27.54
CA ASP A 55 2.67 -9.04 -28.05
C ASP A 55 1.57 -8.68 -29.05
N VAL A 56 0.74 -7.68 -28.74
CA VAL A 56 -0.32 -7.19 -29.65
C VAL A 56 0.28 -6.65 -30.96
N SER A 57 1.29 -5.77 -30.91
CA SER A 57 1.91 -5.21 -32.12
C SER A 57 2.60 -6.29 -32.97
N THR A 58 3.24 -7.27 -32.31
CA THR A 58 3.86 -8.42 -32.96
C THR A 58 2.81 -9.34 -33.61
N THR A 59 1.68 -9.60 -32.96
CA THR A 59 0.57 -10.40 -33.53
C THR A 59 -0.06 -9.72 -34.74
N ILE A 60 -0.30 -8.40 -34.68
CA ILE A 60 -0.85 -7.63 -35.81
C ILE A 60 0.12 -7.68 -37.01
N TYR A 61 1.42 -7.55 -36.76
CA TYR A 61 2.43 -7.70 -37.82
C TYR A 61 2.41 -9.11 -38.45
N LYS A 62 2.27 -10.17 -37.65
CA LYS A 62 2.15 -11.54 -38.18
C LYS A 62 0.87 -11.75 -38.98
N GLN A 63 -0.25 -11.18 -38.51
CA GLN A 63 -1.50 -11.22 -39.27
C GLN A 63 -1.33 -10.55 -40.64
N CYS A 64 -0.64 -9.41 -40.72
CA CYS A 64 -0.35 -8.76 -41.99
C CYS A 64 0.44 -9.67 -42.94
N LEU A 65 1.44 -10.41 -42.44
CA LEU A 65 2.21 -11.36 -43.25
C LEU A 65 1.33 -12.49 -43.78
N ILE A 66 0.47 -13.06 -42.92
CA ILE A 66 -0.45 -14.14 -43.30
C ILE A 66 -1.45 -13.65 -44.35
N ASP A 67 -2.04 -12.47 -44.15
CA ASP A 67 -3.00 -11.88 -45.09
C ASP A 67 -2.32 -11.61 -46.44
N HIS A 68 -1.06 -11.14 -46.42
CA HIS A 68 -0.26 -10.93 -47.64
C HIS A 68 0.04 -12.25 -48.37
N GLU A 69 0.40 -13.32 -47.65
CA GLU A 69 0.61 -14.65 -48.24
C GLU A 69 -0.69 -15.25 -48.81
N ALA A 70 -1.81 -15.09 -48.12
CA ALA A 70 -3.13 -15.54 -48.60
C ALA A 70 -3.56 -14.80 -49.88
N HIS A 71 -3.28 -13.49 -49.97
CA HIS A 71 -3.50 -12.70 -51.18
C HIS A 71 -2.52 -13.04 -52.31
N ALA A 72 -1.30 -13.49 -52.00
CA ALA A 72 -0.34 -13.95 -53.00
C ALA A 72 -0.69 -15.34 -53.57
N GLN A 73 -1.38 -16.19 -52.79
CA GLN A 73 -1.79 -17.54 -53.19
C GLN A 73 -3.15 -17.62 -53.89
N THR A 74 -3.92 -16.53 -53.95
CA THR A 74 -5.12 -16.45 -54.80
C THR A 74 -4.67 -16.08 -56.22
N PRO A 75 -4.63 -17.02 -57.19
CA PRO A 75 -4.30 -16.65 -58.56
C PRO A 75 -5.37 -15.69 -59.05
N SER A 76 -4.93 -14.55 -59.59
CA SER A 76 -5.73 -13.76 -60.52
C SER A 76 -6.27 -14.71 -61.56
N VAL A 77 -7.56 -15.07 -61.48
CA VAL A 77 -8.25 -15.72 -62.58
C VAL A 77 -8.24 -14.68 -63.69
N SER A 78 -7.33 -14.85 -64.64
CA SER A 78 -7.28 -14.11 -65.89
C SER A 78 -8.70 -14.08 -66.46
N PRO A 79 -9.25 -12.92 -66.85
CA PRO A 79 -10.49 -12.93 -67.60
C PRO A 79 -10.17 -13.65 -68.92
N VAL A 80 -10.79 -14.81 -69.12
CA VAL A 80 -10.81 -15.48 -70.41
C VAL A 80 -11.33 -14.47 -71.42
N LEU A 81 -10.50 -14.17 -72.41
CA LEU A 81 -10.78 -13.31 -73.55
C LEU A 81 -11.99 -13.88 -74.31
N SER A 82 -13.20 -13.36 -74.05
CA SER A 82 -14.34 -13.51 -74.95
C SER A 82 -14.42 -12.27 -75.85
N ASN A 83 -14.11 -12.47 -77.12
CA ASN A 83 -14.29 -11.50 -78.20
C ASN A 83 -15.75 -11.03 -78.27
N GLN A 84 -16.07 -9.84 -77.75
CA GLN A 84 -17.20 -9.05 -78.22
C GLN A 84 -16.83 -7.57 -78.24
N THR A 85 -16.83 -7.02 -79.45
CA THR A 85 -16.72 -5.61 -79.81
C THR A 85 -17.84 -4.77 -79.21
N THR A 86 -17.52 -3.74 -78.43
CA THR A 86 -18.12 -2.38 -78.44
C THR A 86 -17.39 -1.45 -77.43
N PRO A 87 -17.17 -0.16 -77.73
CA PRO A 87 -16.29 0.70 -76.94
C PRO A 87 -17.05 1.58 -75.91
N ASN A 88 -16.28 2.12 -74.96
CA ASN A 88 -16.60 3.20 -74.01
C ASN A 88 -17.25 2.82 -72.68
N THR A 89 -16.41 2.43 -71.72
CA THR A 89 -16.54 2.97 -70.35
C THR A 89 -15.16 2.97 -69.68
N SER A 90 -14.73 4.14 -69.23
CA SER A 90 -13.48 4.36 -68.52
C SER A 90 -13.52 3.68 -67.15
N ILE A 91 -13.09 2.42 -67.08
CA ILE A 91 -12.77 1.76 -65.82
C ILE A 91 -11.33 2.14 -65.50
N SER A 92 -11.17 3.13 -64.62
CA SER A 92 -9.91 3.42 -63.96
C SER A 92 -9.38 2.14 -63.29
N PRO A 93 -8.13 1.70 -63.57
CA PRO A 93 -7.58 0.54 -62.88
C PRO A 93 -7.36 0.95 -61.42
N SER A 94 -8.09 0.31 -60.50
CA SER A 94 -7.74 0.35 -59.08
C SER A 94 -6.34 -0.24 -58.95
N LYS A 95 -5.33 0.61 -58.77
CA LYS A 95 -3.98 0.18 -58.37
C LYS A 95 -4.12 -0.67 -57.11
N SER A 96 -3.96 -1.98 -57.22
CA SER A 96 -3.61 -2.84 -56.10
C SER A 96 -2.17 -2.50 -55.72
N THR A 97 -1.97 -1.44 -54.94
CA THR A 97 -0.71 -1.22 -54.24
C THR A 97 -0.46 -2.45 -53.38
N GLN A 98 0.52 -3.27 -53.74
CA GLN A 98 1.05 -4.34 -52.91
C GLN A 98 1.34 -3.75 -51.52
N SER A 99 0.58 -4.18 -50.52
CA SER A 99 0.70 -3.68 -49.16
C SER A 99 1.90 -4.33 -48.48
N VAL A 100 3.06 -3.67 -48.53
CA VAL A 100 4.28 -4.14 -47.86
C VAL A 100 4.09 -4.02 -46.35
N CYS A 101 4.14 -5.14 -45.62
CA CYS A 101 4.11 -5.13 -44.16
C CYS A 101 5.43 -4.62 -43.60
N TYR A 102 5.42 -3.50 -42.86
CA TYR A 102 6.62 -2.97 -42.20
C TYR A 102 6.87 -3.68 -40.88
N LYS A 103 8.11 -4.07 -40.64
CA LYS A 103 8.51 -4.70 -39.38
C LYS A 103 8.48 -3.68 -38.23
N PRO A 104 7.75 -3.93 -37.12
CA PRO A 104 7.75 -3.01 -35.98
C PRO A 104 9.13 -2.99 -35.32
N TRP A 105 9.49 -1.84 -34.75
CA TRP A 105 10.76 -1.69 -34.03
C TRP A 105 10.87 -2.66 -32.85
N SER A 106 9.75 -2.95 -32.20
CA SER A 106 9.64 -3.87 -31.07
C SER A 106 9.38 -5.35 -31.46
N TYR A 107 9.54 -5.73 -32.74
CA TYR A 107 9.22 -7.10 -33.19
C TYR A 107 9.99 -8.18 -32.42
N ILE A 108 9.31 -9.09 -31.74
CA ILE A 108 9.97 -10.19 -31.02
C ILE A 108 10.01 -11.46 -31.91
N PRO A 109 11.17 -12.14 -32.03
CA PRO A 109 11.28 -13.38 -32.80
C PRO A 109 10.33 -14.49 -32.34
N ASP A 110 9.93 -15.34 -33.30
CA ASP A 110 9.06 -16.47 -33.05
C ASP A 110 9.66 -17.45 -32.02
N GLY A 111 8.80 -18.00 -31.16
CA GLY A 111 9.17 -18.95 -30.10
C GLY A 111 9.58 -18.33 -28.76
N ILE A 112 10.10 -17.09 -28.74
CA ILE A 112 10.50 -16.43 -27.48
C ILE A 112 9.27 -16.03 -26.64
N MET A 113 8.27 -15.42 -27.27
CA MET A 113 7.08 -14.90 -26.58
C MET A 113 6.26 -16.00 -25.87
N PRO A 114 5.96 -17.17 -26.49
CA PRO A 114 5.28 -18.27 -25.80
C PRO A 114 6.08 -18.85 -24.62
N VAL A 115 7.41 -18.95 -24.74
CA VAL A 115 8.26 -19.42 -23.63
C VAL A 115 8.25 -18.41 -22.49
N PHE A 116 8.38 -17.12 -22.80
CA PHE A 116 8.32 -16.04 -21.84
C PHE A 116 7.00 -16.06 -21.05
N TRP A 117 5.86 -16.09 -21.73
CA TRP A 117 4.55 -16.13 -21.09
C TRP A 117 4.33 -17.40 -20.27
N ARG A 118 4.88 -18.55 -20.69
CA ARG A 118 4.82 -19.79 -19.91
C ARG A 118 5.57 -19.66 -18.59
N VAL A 119 6.76 -19.07 -18.61
CA VAL A 119 7.54 -18.81 -17.39
C VAL A 119 6.78 -17.85 -16.48
N VAL A 120 6.28 -16.73 -17.01
CA VAL A 120 5.52 -15.73 -16.23
C VAL A 120 4.25 -16.34 -15.63
N TYR A 121 3.52 -17.15 -16.39
CA TYR A 121 2.29 -17.80 -15.92
C TYR A 121 2.58 -18.76 -14.76
N TRP A 122 3.47 -19.74 -14.93
CA TRP A 122 3.72 -20.73 -13.88
C TRP A 122 4.37 -20.14 -12.64
N THR A 123 5.25 -19.15 -12.81
CA THR A 123 5.83 -18.41 -11.68
C THR A 123 4.76 -17.62 -10.92
N SER A 124 3.86 -16.92 -11.63
CA SER A 124 2.74 -16.20 -11.01
C SER A 124 1.76 -17.13 -10.27
N GLN A 125 1.43 -18.29 -10.86
CA GLN A 125 0.55 -19.27 -10.21
C GLN A 125 1.19 -19.86 -8.95
N CYS A 126 2.47 -20.25 -9.01
CA CYS A 126 3.22 -20.73 -7.84
C CYS A 126 3.28 -19.66 -6.74
N LEU A 127 3.54 -18.42 -7.12
CA LEU A 127 3.63 -17.30 -6.19
C LEU A 127 2.29 -17.00 -5.50
N THR A 128 1.20 -17.04 -6.26
CA THR A 128 -0.16 -16.72 -5.80
C THR A 128 -0.74 -17.80 -4.89
N TRP A 129 -0.59 -19.08 -5.26
CA TRP A 129 -1.28 -20.19 -4.57
C TRP A 129 -0.42 -20.90 -3.53
N LEU A 130 0.91 -20.80 -3.61
CA LEU A 130 1.81 -21.52 -2.72
C LEU A 130 2.66 -20.57 -1.88
N LEU A 131 3.50 -19.76 -2.52
CA LEU A 131 4.57 -19.04 -1.83
C LEU A 131 4.04 -17.88 -0.96
N LEU A 132 3.25 -16.95 -1.51
CA LEU A 132 2.75 -15.79 -0.75
C LEU A 132 1.79 -16.19 0.39
N PRO A 133 0.81 -17.09 0.19
CA PRO A 133 -0.06 -17.55 1.29
C PRO A 133 0.72 -18.26 2.38
N PHE A 134 1.74 -19.06 2.02
CA PHE A 134 2.63 -19.68 3.01
C PHE A 134 3.39 -18.65 3.82
N MET A 135 3.98 -17.65 3.16
CA MET A 135 4.74 -16.63 3.85
C MET A 135 3.86 -15.74 4.74
N GLN A 136 2.62 -15.46 4.35
CA GLN A 136 1.65 -14.75 5.19
C GLN A 136 1.33 -15.53 6.47
N SER A 137 0.98 -16.82 6.34
CA SER A 137 0.70 -17.69 7.49
C SER A 137 1.92 -17.90 8.38
N TYR A 138 3.12 -17.93 7.78
CA TYR A 138 4.39 -18.01 8.50
C TYR A 138 4.67 -16.75 9.34
N ALA A 139 4.57 -15.56 8.74
CA ALA A 139 4.81 -14.30 9.42
C ALA A 139 3.84 -14.05 10.59
N ARG A 140 2.64 -14.62 10.50
CA ARG A 140 1.54 -14.49 11.46
C ARG A 140 1.53 -15.58 12.54
N SER A 141 2.41 -16.56 12.43
CA SER A 141 2.44 -17.70 13.36
C SER A 141 3.11 -17.31 14.68
N GLY A 142 2.44 -17.62 15.80
CA GLY A 142 2.96 -17.36 17.15
C GLY A 142 3.89 -18.45 17.69
N GLY A 143 4.44 -19.32 16.82
CA GLY A 143 5.33 -20.39 17.25
C GLY A 143 6.69 -19.87 17.69
N PHE A 144 7.26 -20.40 18.77
CA PHE A 144 8.59 -19.97 19.26
C PHE A 144 9.77 -20.62 18.51
N SER A 145 9.51 -21.59 17.64
CA SER A 145 10.52 -22.32 16.87
C SER A 145 10.22 -22.27 15.37
N ILE A 146 11.26 -22.28 14.53
CA ILE A 146 11.14 -22.27 13.06
C ILE A 146 10.26 -23.43 12.58
N THR A 147 10.48 -24.62 13.14
CA THR A 147 9.70 -25.83 12.83
C THR A 147 8.25 -25.70 13.28
N GLY A 148 8.00 -25.09 14.45
CA GLY A 148 6.66 -24.77 14.93
C GLY A 148 5.94 -23.78 14.02
N LYS A 149 6.64 -22.73 13.56
CA LYS A 149 6.08 -21.74 12.62
C LYS A 149 5.73 -22.35 11.27
N ILE A 150 6.63 -23.13 10.68
CA ILE A 150 6.38 -23.84 9.40
C ILE A 150 5.21 -24.81 9.54
N LYS A 151 5.17 -25.60 10.62
CA LYS A 151 4.08 -26.56 10.87
C LYS A 151 2.74 -25.83 11.00
N THR A 152 2.67 -24.76 11.80
CA THR A 152 1.44 -23.97 11.95
C THR A 152 1.02 -23.33 10.63
N ALA A 153 1.97 -22.76 9.86
CA ALA A 153 1.67 -22.14 8.57
C ALA A 153 1.14 -23.15 7.54
N LEU A 154 1.74 -24.35 7.48
CA LEU A 154 1.25 -25.43 6.63
C LEU A 154 -0.13 -25.92 7.05
N ILE A 155 -0.40 -26.06 8.35
CA ILE A 155 -1.71 -26.48 8.85
C ILE A 155 -2.78 -25.42 8.54
N GLU A 156 -2.52 -24.13 8.79
CA GLU A 156 -3.47 -23.05 8.49
C GLU A 156 -3.83 -23.03 7.00
N ASN A 157 -2.84 -23.16 6.11
CA ASN A 157 -3.07 -23.22 4.67
C ASN A 157 -3.71 -24.53 4.20
N ALA A 158 -3.34 -25.66 4.79
CA ALA A 158 -3.93 -26.96 4.47
C ALA A 158 -5.40 -27.02 4.87
N ILE A 159 -5.80 -26.39 5.99
CA ILE A 159 -7.20 -26.25 6.37
C ILE A 159 -7.93 -25.40 5.33
N TYR A 160 -7.38 -24.22 5.00
CA TYR A 160 -7.99 -23.33 4.00
C TYR A 160 -8.17 -24.03 2.65
N TYR A 161 -7.10 -24.52 2.02
CA TYR A 161 -7.18 -25.21 0.74
C TYR A 161 -7.94 -26.54 0.80
N GLY A 162 -7.86 -27.25 1.93
CA GLY A 162 -8.62 -28.47 2.17
C GLY A 162 -10.12 -28.23 2.12
N THR A 163 -10.61 -27.14 2.75
CA THR A 163 -12.04 -26.78 2.68
C THR A 163 -12.49 -26.44 1.25
N TYR A 164 -11.69 -25.70 0.48
CA TYR A 164 -11.99 -25.45 -0.94
C TYR A 164 -12.00 -26.72 -1.77
N LEU A 165 -11.04 -27.62 -1.54
CA LEU A 165 -10.96 -28.89 -2.25
C LEU A 165 -12.18 -29.77 -1.96
N LEU A 166 -12.67 -29.77 -0.71
CA LEU A 166 -13.89 -30.50 -0.33
C LEU A 166 -15.14 -29.93 -1.02
N ILE A 167 -15.29 -28.60 -1.06
CA ILE A 167 -16.41 -27.94 -1.74
C ILE A 167 -16.35 -28.18 -3.25
N PHE A 168 -15.17 -28.04 -3.85
CA PHE A 168 -14.98 -28.29 -5.29
C PHE A 168 -15.21 -29.76 -5.64
N GLY A 169 -14.70 -30.68 -4.82
CA GLY A 169 -14.88 -32.11 -4.99
C GLY A 169 -16.35 -32.53 -4.86
N SER A 170 -17.10 -32.00 -3.90
CA SER A 170 -18.53 -32.30 -3.76
C SER A 170 -19.35 -31.78 -4.94
N LEU A 171 -19.04 -30.59 -5.44
CA LEU A 171 -19.68 -30.02 -6.63
C LEU A 171 -19.36 -30.84 -7.89
N LEU A 172 -18.11 -31.28 -8.03
CA LEU A 172 -17.69 -32.13 -9.14
C LEU A 172 -18.40 -33.49 -9.10
N ILE A 173 -18.50 -34.13 -7.93
CA ILE A 173 -19.26 -35.38 -7.75
C ILE A 173 -20.73 -35.17 -8.12
N TYR A 174 -21.34 -34.07 -7.68
CA TYR A 174 -22.72 -33.72 -8.05
C TYR A 174 -22.91 -33.63 -9.57
N VAL A 175 -22.01 -32.94 -10.27
CA VAL A 175 -22.04 -32.81 -11.74
C VAL A 175 -21.81 -34.16 -12.43
N ALA A 176 -20.83 -34.94 -11.97
CA ALA A 176 -20.52 -36.25 -12.54
C ALA A 176 -21.71 -37.23 -12.43
N VAL A 177 -22.42 -37.21 -11.30
CA VAL A 177 -23.60 -38.07 -11.06
C VAL A 177 -24.81 -37.60 -11.86
N HIS A 178 -25.09 -36.30 -11.90
CA HIS A 178 -26.28 -35.78 -12.56
C HIS A 178 -26.14 -35.73 -14.10
N PHE A 179 -24.93 -35.56 -14.62
CA PHE A 179 -24.68 -35.35 -16.05
C PHE A 179 -24.10 -36.58 -16.77
N GLN A 180 -23.88 -37.70 -16.06
CA GLN A 180 -23.21 -38.91 -16.60
C GLN A 180 -21.90 -38.60 -17.34
N TRP A 181 -21.14 -37.63 -16.83
CA TRP A 181 -19.91 -37.19 -17.47
C TRP A 181 -18.74 -38.09 -17.06
N HIS A 182 -18.06 -38.70 -18.02
CA HIS A 182 -16.79 -39.37 -17.77
C HIS A 182 -15.68 -38.32 -17.70
N LEU A 183 -15.20 -37.99 -16.49
CA LEU A 183 -14.10 -37.04 -16.32
C LEU A 183 -12.75 -37.69 -16.66
N SER A 184 -12.09 -37.18 -17.70
CA SER A 184 -10.66 -37.40 -17.92
C SER A 184 -9.81 -36.49 -17.02
N TRP A 185 -8.59 -36.91 -16.67
CA TRP A 185 -7.62 -36.07 -15.94
C TRP A 185 -7.30 -34.76 -16.70
N TYR A 186 -7.24 -34.82 -18.02
CA TYR A 186 -7.00 -33.64 -18.87
C TYR A 186 -8.17 -32.64 -18.81
N GLU A 187 -9.40 -33.16 -18.81
CA GLU A 187 -10.61 -32.33 -18.67
C GLU A 187 -10.68 -31.71 -17.28
N LEU A 188 -10.28 -32.46 -16.24
CA LEU A 188 -10.20 -31.94 -14.87
C LEU A 188 -9.19 -30.80 -14.74
N GLN A 189 -7.99 -30.96 -15.31
CA GLN A 189 -6.99 -29.88 -15.35
C GLN A 189 -7.55 -28.65 -16.06
N THR A 190 -8.29 -28.86 -17.14
CA THR A 190 -8.85 -27.78 -17.93
C THR A 190 -10.00 -27.06 -17.23
N ILE A 191 -10.85 -27.79 -16.52
CA ILE A 191 -11.89 -27.24 -15.64
C ILE A 191 -11.24 -26.40 -14.54
N GLY A 192 -10.16 -26.89 -13.93
CA GLY A 192 -9.42 -26.16 -12.89
C GLY A 192 -8.85 -24.82 -13.37
N ILE A 193 -8.21 -24.81 -14.56
CA ILE A 193 -7.69 -23.58 -15.17
C ILE A 193 -8.85 -22.62 -15.49
N THR A 194 -9.93 -23.14 -16.09
CA THR A 194 -11.10 -22.32 -16.45
C THR A 194 -11.77 -21.73 -15.21
N ALA A 195 -11.92 -22.50 -14.13
CA ALA A 195 -12.51 -22.06 -12.88
C ALA A 195 -11.66 -20.99 -12.16
N ALA A 196 -10.33 -21.14 -12.17
CA ALA A 196 -9.42 -20.15 -11.61
C ALA A 196 -9.53 -18.81 -12.36
N ASN A 197 -9.61 -18.87 -13.68
CA ASN A 197 -9.77 -17.69 -14.53
C ASN A 197 -11.15 -17.05 -14.40
N THR A 198 -12.24 -17.82 -14.39
CA THR A 198 -13.62 -17.28 -14.21
C THR A 198 -13.78 -16.59 -12.86
N TRP A 199 -13.19 -17.13 -11.78
CA TRP A 199 -13.19 -16.46 -10.49
C TRP A 199 -12.45 -15.12 -10.53
N GLY A 200 -11.25 -15.10 -11.11
CA GLY A 200 -10.47 -13.85 -11.26
C GLY A 200 -11.22 -12.81 -12.08
N LEU A 201 -11.92 -13.25 -13.12
CA LEU A 201 -12.64 -12.39 -14.02
C LEU A 201 -14.00 -11.94 -13.45
N PHE A 202 -14.65 -12.74 -12.60
CA PHE A 202 -15.79 -12.31 -11.76
C PHE A 202 -15.38 -11.20 -10.79
N LEU A 203 -14.27 -11.38 -10.06
CA LEU A 203 -13.73 -10.33 -9.19
C LEU A 203 -13.38 -9.07 -10.00
N LEU A 204 -12.82 -9.23 -11.20
CA LEU A 204 -12.53 -8.13 -12.10
C LEU A 204 -13.80 -7.33 -12.44
N VAL A 205 -14.94 -7.97 -12.73
CA VAL A 205 -16.21 -7.26 -13.00
C VAL A 205 -16.61 -6.36 -11.83
N LEU A 206 -16.57 -6.92 -10.61
CA LEU A 206 -16.99 -6.18 -9.41
C LEU A 206 -16.11 -4.96 -9.18
N LEU A 207 -14.78 -5.14 -9.31
CA LEU A 207 -13.78 -4.09 -9.09
C LEU A 207 -13.81 -3.03 -10.19
N LEU A 208 -13.88 -3.46 -11.46
CA LEU A 208 -13.93 -2.59 -12.62
C LEU A 208 -15.22 -1.78 -12.65
N GLY A 209 -16.38 -2.40 -12.43
CA GLY A 209 -17.68 -1.71 -12.39
C GLY A 209 -17.77 -0.62 -11.31
N TYR A 210 -17.11 -0.83 -10.17
CA TYR A 210 -16.95 0.20 -9.14
C TYR A 210 -15.92 1.28 -9.54
N GLY A 211 -14.77 0.87 -10.08
CA GLY A 211 -13.64 1.76 -10.35
C GLY A 211 -13.85 2.71 -11.51
N LEU A 212 -14.60 2.28 -12.53
CA LEU A 212 -14.97 3.11 -13.68
C LEU A 212 -15.76 4.35 -13.23
N VAL A 213 -16.63 4.24 -12.23
CA VAL A 213 -17.44 5.36 -11.74
C VAL A 213 -16.77 6.13 -10.62
N GLU A 214 -16.20 5.42 -9.64
CA GLU A 214 -15.69 6.03 -8.41
C GLU A 214 -14.41 6.84 -8.64
N ILE A 215 -13.56 6.46 -9.59
CA ILE A 215 -12.30 7.17 -9.86
C ILE A 215 -12.52 8.57 -10.41
N PRO A 216 -13.22 8.76 -11.55
CA PRO A 216 -13.50 10.12 -12.05
C PRO A 216 -14.30 10.93 -11.03
N ARG A 217 -15.27 10.33 -10.34
CA ARG A 217 -16.03 10.97 -9.25
C ARG A 217 -15.12 11.46 -8.12
N SER A 218 -14.19 10.63 -7.67
CA SER A 218 -13.28 10.99 -6.58
C SER A 218 -12.36 12.14 -6.97
N TYR A 219 -11.85 12.19 -8.20
CA TYR A 219 -11.05 13.34 -8.66
C TYR A 219 -11.90 14.61 -8.81
N TRP A 220 -13.17 14.46 -9.20
CA TRP A 220 -14.11 15.58 -9.23
C TRP A 220 -14.37 16.14 -7.82
N GLU A 221 -14.62 15.26 -6.84
CA GLU A 221 -14.83 15.64 -5.44
C GLU A 221 -13.60 16.33 -4.84
N VAL A 222 -12.40 15.84 -5.16
CA VAL A 222 -11.13 16.48 -4.74
C VAL A 222 -10.98 17.88 -5.35
N SER A 223 -11.51 18.12 -6.56
CA SER A 223 -11.48 19.43 -7.20
C SER A 223 -12.45 20.46 -6.58
N ARG A 224 -13.46 20.01 -5.82
CA ARG A 224 -14.43 20.91 -5.18
C ARG A 224 -13.78 21.59 -3.97
N GLN A 225 -13.83 22.92 -3.95
CA GLN A 225 -13.30 23.72 -2.85
C GLN A 225 -13.96 23.34 -1.53
N GLY A 226 -13.16 23.20 -0.47
CA GLY A 226 -13.61 22.85 0.88
C GLY A 226 -14.11 21.41 1.08
N HIS A 227 -14.57 20.73 0.03
CA HIS A 227 -15.12 19.36 0.14
C HIS A 227 -14.06 18.35 0.60
N LEU A 228 -12.82 18.48 0.12
CA LEU A 228 -11.72 17.62 0.56
C LEU A 228 -11.42 17.80 2.06
N LEU A 229 -11.46 19.03 2.57
CA LEU A 229 -11.25 19.34 3.99
C LEU A 229 -12.36 18.74 4.86
N ILE A 230 -13.60 18.93 4.43
CA ILE A 230 -14.80 18.31 5.03
C ILE A 230 -14.57 16.78 5.07
N LYS A 231 -14.31 16.14 3.94
CA LYS A 231 -14.05 14.69 3.86
C LYS A 231 -12.92 14.23 4.80
N THR A 232 -11.87 15.03 4.99
CA THR A 232 -10.82 14.71 5.97
C THR A 232 -11.27 14.79 7.42
N TYR A 233 -12.15 15.74 7.80
CA TYR A 233 -12.71 15.78 9.15
C TYR A 233 -13.54 14.53 9.47
N PHE A 234 -14.40 14.10 8.56
CA PHE A 234 -15.16 12.86 8.74
C PHE A 234 -14.28 11.62 8.85
N LYS A 235 -13.24 11.54 8.01
CA LYS A 235 -12.25 10.45 8.10
C LYS A 235 -11.49 10.51 9.42
N ALA A 236 -11.24 11.70 9.97
CA ALA A 236 -10.57 11.85 11.25
C ALA A 236 -11.42 11.29 12.39
N ALA A 237 -12.72 11.59 12.44
CA ALA A 237 -13.61 11.00 13.44
C ALA A 237 -13.62 9.46 13.36
N LYS A 238 -13.83 8.89 12.17
CA LYS A 238 -13.83 7.41 11.97
C LYS A 238 -12.49 6.76 12.29
N LEU A 239 -11.39 7.38 11.92
CA LEU A 239 -10.06 6.82 12.19
C LEU A 239 -9.70 6.93 13.66
N MET A 240 -10.18 7.96 14.36
CA MET A 240 -9.98 8.09 15.80
C MET A 240 -10.68 6.97 16.57
N THR A 241 -11.92 6.62 16.21
CA THR A 241 -12.62 5.50 16.85
C THR A 241 -11.86 4.19 16.60
N GLU A 242 -11.45 3.91 15.36
CA GLU A 242 -10.66 2.71 15.04
C GLU A 242 -9.29 2.68 15.77
N LYS A 243 -8.71 3.86 16.02
CA LYS A 243 -7.47 4.00 16.79
C LYS A 243 -7.72 3.71 18.27
N ALA A 244 -8.77 4.27 18.87
CA ALA A 244 -9.14 4.02 20.26
C ALA A 244 -9.42 2.53 20.50
N ASP A 245 -10.22 1.88 19.64
CA ASP A 245 -10.49 0.44 19.70
C ASP A 245 -9.19 -0.40 19.64
N SER A 246 -8.21 0.05 18.84
CA SER A 246 -6.92 -0.63 18.73
C SER A 246 -5.98 -0.39 19.91
N GLU A 247 -6.12 0.73 20.60
CA GLU A 247 -5.40 1.06 21.84
C GLU A 247 -5.95 0.25 23.01
N GLU A 248 -7.27 0.19 23.17
CA GLU A 248 -7.95 -0.64 24.18
C GLU A 248 -7.61 -2.13 24.02
N ASN A 249 -7.77 -2.69 22.81
CA ASN A 249 -7.41 -4.09 22.56
C ASN A 249 -5.91 -4.36 22.72
N LEU A 250 -5.03 -3.35 22.61
CA LEU A 250 -3.62 -3.51 22.95
C LEU A 250 -3.45 -3.58 24.47
N GLU A 251 -4.10 -2.69 25.22
CA GLU A 251 -4.08 -2.67 26.68
C GLU A 251 -4.56 -4.00 27.28
N ASP A 252 -5.69 -4.53 26.80
CA ASP A 252 -6.23 -5.84 27.22
C ASP A 252 -5.21 -6.97 27.06
N VAL A 253 -4.58 -7.04 25.88
CA VAL A 253 -3.57 -8.07 25.58
C VAL A 253 -2.30 -7.85 26.41
N MET A 254 -1.92 -6.61 26.69
CA MET A 254 -0.78 -6.31 27.55
C MET A 254 -1.05 -6.71 29.02
N GLU A 255 -2.29 -6.61 29.50
CA GLU A 255 -2.68 -7.13 30.81
C GLU A 255 -2.61 -8.66 30.89
N GLU A 256 -3.00 -9.37 29.84
CA GLU A 256 -2.81 -10.83 29.79
C GLU A 256 -1.33 -11.20 29.83
N VAL A 257 -0.48 -10.47 29.10
CA VAL A 257 0.97 -10.63 29.17
C VAL A 257 1.49 -10.33 30.57
N ARG A 258 0.91 -9.35 31.28
CA ARG A 258 1.26 -9.04 32.68
C ARG A 258 1.05 -10.23 33.60
N LYS A 259 -0.18 -10.75 33.60
CA LYS A 259 -0.60 -11.87 34.44
C LYS A 259 0.28 -13.11 34.17
N ILE A 260 0.66 -13.33 32.91
CA ILE A 260 1.53 -14.45 32.51
C ILE A 260 3.00 -14.21 32.91
N ASN A 261 3.49 -12.97 32.84
CA ASN A 261 4.84 -12.63 33.27
C ASN A 261 4.98 -12.74 34.80
N GLU A 262 3.97 -12.34 35.57
CA GLU A 262 3.94 -12.44 37.03
C GLU A 262 3.82 -13.92 37.50
N SER A 263 3.05 -14.75 36.78
CA SER A 263 2.87 -16.16 37.14
C SER A 263 4.06 -17.08 36.81
N ILE A 264 4.98 -16.67 35.91
CA ILE A 264 6.11 -17.49 35.48
C ILE A 264 7.42 -16.99 36.12
N LYS A 265 7.85 -17.65 37.20
CA LYS A 265 9.12 -17.40 37.89
C LYS A 265 10.34 -17.64 36.96
N TYR A 266 11.47 -17.01 37.29
CA TYR A 266 12.72 -17.02 36.50
C TYR A 266 13.27 -18.40 36.14
N ASN A 267 13.01 -19.41 36.98
CA ASN A 267 13.58 -20.76 36.81
C ASN A 267 12.75 -21.68 35.89
N HIS A 268 11.64 -21.20 35.33
CA HIS A 268 10.75 -22.04 34.53
C HIS A 268 11.24 -22.18 33.06
N PRO A 269 11.19 -23.38 32.43
CA PRO A 269 11.64 -23.57 31.04
C PRO A 269 10.87 -22.70 30.02
N LEU A 270 9.62 -22.33 30.31
CA LEU A 270 8.81 -21.43 29.47
C LEU A 270 9.21 -19.95 29.58
N ARG A 271 10.12 -19.57 30.48
CA ARG A 271 10.54 -18.16 30.66
C ARG A 271 11.13 -17.58 29.39
N LYS A 272 11.94 -18.36 28.66
CA LYS A 272 12.48 -17.97 27.35
C LYS A 272 11.40 -17.56 26.34
N ASN A 273 10.25 -18.24 26.37
CA ASN A 273 9.13 -17.95 25.48
C ASN A 273 8.42 -16.65 25.91
N VAL A 274 8.28 -16.41 27.21
CA VAL A 274 7.75 -15.14 27.75
C VAL A 274 8.67 -13.97 27.41
N ASP A 275 9.99 -14.12 27.58
CA ASP A 275 10.97 -13.08 27.22
C ASP A 275 10.91 -12.75 25.72
N THR A 276 10.63 -13.76 24.88
CA THR A 276 10.41 -13.57 23.44
C THR A 276 9.14 -12.76 23.16
N ILE A 277 8.07 -12.97 23.93
CA ILE A 277 6.84 -12.17 23.86
C ILE A 277 7.13 -10.72 24.29
N LEU A 278 7.78 -10.54 25.45
CA LEU A 278 8.10 -9.22 26.00
C LEU A 278 8.90 -8.37 25.02
N ARG A 279 9.86 -8.98 24.30
CA ARG A 279 10.63 -8.30 23.24
C ARG A 279 9.79 -7.74 22.10
N LYS A 280 8.60 -8.29 21.84
CA LYS A 280 7.67 -7.80 20.81
C LYS A 280 6.70 -6.74 21.34
N CYS A 281 6.60 -6.55 22.66
CA CYS A 281 5.80 -5.49 23.26
C CYS A 281 6.43 -4.10 23.04
N PRO A 282 5.63 -3.01 23.03
CA PRO A 282 6.17 -1.65 22.95
C PRO A 282 7.03 -1.31 24.17
N VAL A 283 8.05 -0.47 23.97
CA VAL A 283 9.02 -0.08 25.01
C VAL A 283 8.34 0.52 26.25
N GLU A 284 7.28 1.32 26.04
CA GLU A 284 6.48 1.93 27.11
C GLU A 284 5.86 0.89 28.07
N TYR A 285 5.44 -0.26 27.54
CA TYR A 285 4.89 -1.36 28.34
C TYR A 285 5.99 -2.23 28.94
N GLN A 286 7.11 -2.41 28.23
CA GLN A 286 8.27 -3.14 28.76
C GLN A 286 8.80 -2.50 30.04
N GLU A 287 8.91 -1.17 30.08
CA GLU A 287 9.38 -0.43 31.27
C GLU A 287 8.39 -0.54 32.44
N LYS A 288 7.08 -0.46 32.17
CA LYS A 288 6.02 -0.63 33.19
C LYS A 288 6.00 -2.06 33.78
N MET A 289 6.30 -3.07 32.96
CA MET A 289 6.47 -4.45 33.44
C MET A 289 7.72 -4.64 34.28
N GLY A 290 8.84 -4.03 33.85
CA GLY A 290 10.13 -4.18 34.52
C GLY A 290 10.14 -3.59 35.93
N ARG A 291 9.40 -2.50 36.17
CA ARG A 291 9.36 -1.83 37.48
C ARG A 291 8.59 -2.58 38.57
N ASN A 292 7.60 -3.42 38.21
CA ASN A 292 6.73 -4.09 39.20
C ASN A 292 7.22 -5.48 39.63
N ILE A 293 8.34 -5.96 39.06
CA ILE A 293 8.90 -7.27 39.37
C ILE A 293 9.62 -7.29 40.73
N ASP A 294 10.14 -6.13 41.16
CA ASP A 294 10.96 -6.02 42.37
C ASP A 294 10.11 -5.93 43.66
N ASP A 295 8.80 -5.71 43.55
CA ASP A 295 7.88 -5.49 44.68
C ASP A 295 6.98 -6.71 45.02
N CYS A 296 7.14 -7.86 44.37
CA CYS A 296 6.29 -9.02 44.64
C CYS A 296 6.79 -9.81 45.85
N GLU A 297 6.34 -9.43 47.04
CA GLU A 297 6.50 -10.23 48.26
C GLU A 297 5.71 -11.56 48.19
N ASP A 298 6.25 -12.54 48.91
CA ASP A 298 6.03 -13.99 48.83
C ASP A 298 4.67 -14.46 49.42
N PHE A 299 3.53 -13.95 48.91
CA PHE A 299 2.20 -14.38 49.37
C PHE A 299 1.57 -15.48 48.49
N ASP A 300 1.55 -16.68 49.06
CA ASP A 300 0.70 -17.86 48.83
C ASP A 300 0.55 -18.48 47.42
N ASP A 301 1.11 -19.68 47.33
CA ASP A 301 1.36 -20.54 46.18
C ASP A 301 0.14 -21.38 45.73
N LYS A 302 -1.09 -20.84 45.73
CA LYS A 302 -2.31 -21.66 45.58
C LYS A 302 -3.37 -21.16 44.59
N GLN A 303 -3.01 -20.68 43.39
CA GLN A 303 -3.95 -20.80 42.26
C GLN A 303 -3.42 -20.53 40.83
N ASN A 304 -2.12 -20.41 40.59
CA ASN A 304 -1.65 -20.11 39.24
C ASN A 304 -1.57 -21.38 38.39
N THR A 305 -2.65 -21.68 37.66
CA THR A 305 -2.64 -22.70 36.60
C THR A 305 -1.57 -22.30 35.58
N HIS A 306 -0.43 -22.98 35.60
CA HIS A 306 0.67 -22.66 34.69
C HIS A 306 0.19 -22.76 33.23
N PRO A 307 0.39 -21.70 32.42
CA PRO A 307 -0.11 -21.68 31.06
C PRO A 307 0.66 -22.69 30.19
N THR A 308 -0.10 -23.42 29.37
CA THR A 308 0.47 -24.36 28.39
C THR A 308 1.27 -23.64 27.29
N GLU A 309 2.20 -24.33 26.64
CA GLU A 309 2.94 -23.80 25.47
C GLU A 309 1.99 -23.38 24.32
N ARG A 310 0.83 -24.06 24.19
CA ARG A 310 -0.21 -23.71 23.22
C ARG A 310 -0.92 -22.40 23.55
N SER A 311 -1.23 -22.13 24.81
CA SER A 311 -1.79 -20.84 25.22
C SER A 311 -0.76 -19.72 25.05
N LEU A 312 0.52 -20.00 25.34
CA LEU A 312 1.59 -19.02 25.18
C LEU A 312 1.85 -18.66 23.71
N SER A 313 1.79 -19.64 22.80
CA SER A 313 1.89 -19.37 21.36
C SER A 313 0.66 -18.65 20.78
N LYS A 314 -0.55 -18.90 21.33
CA LYS A 314 -1.74 -18.11 21.01
C LYS A 314 -1.61 -16.66 21.49
N LEU A 315 -1.14 -16.45 22.71
CA LEU A 315 -0.86 -15.12 23.25
C LEU A 315 0.20 -14.39 22.42
N HIS A 316 1.30 -15.06 22.07
CA HIS A 316 2.32 -14.48 21.21
C HIS A 316 1.74 -14.04 19.87
N LYS A 317 0.86 -14.86 19.26
CA LYS A 317 0.13 -14.50 18.06
C LYS A 317 -0.76 -13.26 18.30
N GLN A 318 -1.55 -13.21 19.37
CA GLN A 318 -2.40 -12.06 19.71
C GLN A 318 -1.59 -10.78 19.93
N VAL A 319 -0.46 -10.83 20.64
CA VAL A 319 0.45 -9.70 20.86
C VAL A 319 0.96 -9.16 19.53
N ILE A 320 1.41 -10.03 18.62
CA ILE A 320 1.88 -9.60 17.28
C ILE A 320 0.78 -8.82 16.55
N TYR A 321 -0.46 -9.32 16.55
CA TYR A 321 -1.57 -8.62 15.91
C TYR A 321 -1.93 -7.30 16.57
N ALA A 322 -2.03 -7.27 17.90
CA ALA A 322 -2.41 -6.07 18.64
C ALA A 322 -1.38 -4.95 18.41
N VAL A 323 -0.09 -5.28 18.51
CA VAL A 323 1.01 -4.33 18.27
C VAL A 323 1.05 -3.85 16.81
N GLN A 324 0.84 -4.74 15.84
CA GLN A 324 0.76 -4.36 14.43
C GLN A 324 -0.43 -3.45 14.15
N ARG A 325 -1.62 -3.78 14.69
CA ARG A 325 -2.85 -3.00 14.50
C ARG A 325 -2.72 -1.60 15.11
N HIS A 326 -2.20 -1.50 16.33
CA HIS A 326 -1.96 -0.23 17.01
C HIS A 326 -0.95 0.64 16.25
N ASN A 327 0.19 0.08 15.82
CA ASN A 327 1.16 0.84 15.04
C ASN A 327 0.58 1.33 13.71
N ARG A 328 -0.25 0.51 13.05
CA ARG A 328 -0.92 0.87 11.80
C ARG A 328 -1.88 2.04 11.99
N THR A 329 -2.81 1.96 12.95
CA THR A 329 -3.79 3.03 13.22
C THR A 329 -3.10 4.31 13.66
N ARG A 330 -2.05 4.21 14.49
CA ARG A 330 -1.22 5.35 14.91
C ARG A 330 -0.54 6.04 13.73
N VAL A 331 0.02 5.28 12.80
CA VAL A 331 0.64 5.84 11.59
C VAL A 331 -0.39 6.47 10.65
N GLN A 332 -1.50 5.78 10.39
CA GLN A 332 -2.59 6.32 9.57
C GLN A 332 -3.12 7.64 10.15
N TRP A 333 -3.23 7.71 11.48
CA TRP A 333 -3.60 8.92 12.19
C TRP A 333 -2.61 10.05 11.94
N GLN A 334 -1.30 9.78 12.01
CA GLN A 334 -0.27 10.80 11.74
C GLN A 334 -0.32 11.34 10.30
N ILE A 335 -0.45 10.46 9.31
CA ILE A 335 -0.57 10.85 7.89
C ILE A 335 -1.83 11.70 7.69
N LEU A 336 -2.96 11.28 8.27
CA LEU A 336 -4.22 12.01 8.15
C LEU A 336 -4.16 13.38 8.82
N LEU A 337 -3.53 13.49 10.00
CA LEU A 337 -3.30 14.76 10.68
C LEU A 337 -2.47 15.72 9.81
N GLU A 338 -1.38 15.25 9.21
CA GLU A 338 -0.53 16.07 8.34
C GLU A 338 -1.28 16.55 7.10
N GLN A 339 -2.03 15.65 6.45
CA GLN A 339 -2.89 16.00 5.34
C GLN A 339 -3.94 17.04 5.75
N ALA A 340 -4.58 16.87 6.90
CA ALA A 340 -5.62 17.77 7.36
C ALA A 340 -5.07 19.17 7.72
N PHE A 341 -3.91 19.25 8.38
CA PHE A 341 -3.26 20.54 8.64
C PHE A 341 -2.85 21.26 7.36
N HIS A 342 -2.31 20.54 6.38
CA HIS A 342 -1.99 21.12 5.08
C HIS A 342 -3.25 21.68 4.39
N LEU A 343 -4.38 20.95 4.42
CA LEU A 343 -5.63 21.41 3.82
C LEU A 343 -6.22 22.63 4.54
N GLU A 344 -6.12 22.69 5.87
CA GLU A 344 -6.52 23.89 6.62
C GLU A 344 -5.64 25.10 6.30
N ASP A 345 -4.34 24.89 6.08
CA ASP A 345 -3.42 25.95 5.67
C ASP A 345 -3.74 26.46 4.26
N VAL A 346 -4.06 25.56 3.32
CA VAL A 346 -4.55 25.95 1.98
C VAL A 346 -5.83 26.78 2.09
N ALA A 347 -6.80 26.35 2.89
CA ALA A 347 -8.07 27.07 3.07
C ALA A 347 -7.86 28.47 3.68
N LYS A 348 -6.96 28.60 4.66
CA LYS A 348 -6.60 29.90 5.24
C LYS A 348 -5.90 30.80 4.22
N ASN A 349 -4.93 30.28 3.48
CA ASN A 349 -4.15 31.04 2.49
C ASN A 349 -4.98 31.46 1.28
N GLU A 350 -6.04 30.72 0.95
CA GLU A 350 -7.01 31.12 -0.07
C GLU A 350 -7.83 32.35 0.35
N THR A 351 -8.17 32.46 1.64
CA THR A 351 -8.86 33.64 2.20
C THR A 351 -7.94 34.83 2.48
N SER A 352 -6.62 34.60 2.54
CA SER A 352 -5.63 35.66 2.77
C SER A 352 -5.43 36.53 1.53
N THR A 353 -5.27 37.84 1.74
CA THR A 353 -4.95 38.79 0.67
C THR A 353 -3.49 38.73 0.23
N SER A 354 -2.60 38.18 1.06
CA SER A 354 -1.20 37.94 0.71
C SER A 354 -1.10 36.70 -0.19
N ARG A 355 -0.68 36.86 -1.46
CA ARG A 355 -0.39 35.76 -2.41
C ARG A 355 0.92 35.04 -2.10
N GLN A 356 1.12 34.73 -0.82
CA GLN A 356 2.26 34.01 -0.28
C GLN A 356 1.71 32.86 0.54
N PHE A 357 2.18 31.65 0.26
CA PHE A 357 1.80 30.48 1.03
C PHE A 357 2.49 30.50 2.40
N VAL A 358 1.70 30.57 3.48
CA VAL A 358 2.19 30.49 4.86
C VAL A 358 1.80 29.14 5.43
N HIS A 359 2.79 28.35 5.87
CA HIS A 359 2.56 27.09 6.57
C HIS A 359 2.35 27.33 8.07
N SER A 360 1.40 26.64 8.69
CA SER A 360 1.24 26.65 10.15
C SER A 360 2.34 25.89 10.86
N PHE A 361 2.91 24.86 10.21
CA PHE A 361 3.98 24.01 10.73
C PHE A 361 5.10 23.89 9.69
N ALA A 362 6.35 23.83 10.13
CA ALA A 362 7.47 23.61 9.21
C ALA A 362 7.33 22.24 8.53
N PRO A 363 7.52 22.13 7.20
CA PRO A 363 7.42 20.86 6.51
C PRO A 363 8.48 19.87 7.04
N PRO A 364 8.13 18.58 7.24
CA PRO A 364 9.01 17.60 7.86
C PRO A 364 10.23 17.19 7.03
N GLU A 365 10.25 17.49 5.72
CA GLU A 365 11.40 17.21 4.85
C GLU A 365 12.19 18.47 4.50
N PRO A 366 13.53 18.47 4.64
CA PRO A 366 14.37 19.56 4.18
C PRO A 366 14.26 19.65 2.65
N VAL A 367 13.69 20.76 2.19
CA VAL A 367 13.42 21.04 0.78
C VAL A 367 14.72 20.94 -0.04
N GLY A 368 14.79 19.99 -0.98
CA GLY A 368 15.95 19.83 -1.86
C GLY A 368 16.27 21.12 -2.63
N TRP A 369 17.55 21.34 -2.96
CA TRP A 369 18.04 22.60 -3.55
C TRP A 369 17.26 23.04 -4.80
N PHE A 370 16.89 22.09 -5.68
CA PHE A 370 16.07 22.35 -6.87
C PHE A 370 14.65 22.85 -6.54
N ARG A 371 14.02 22.28 -5.52
CA ARG A 371 12.67 22.69 -5.08
C ARG A 371 12.74 24.06 -4.39
N ARG A 372 13.80 24.38 -3.66
CA ARG A 372 13.97 25.70 -3.05
C ARG A 372 14.11 26.85 -4.07
N TYR A 373 14.67 26.57 -5.26
CA TYR A 373 14.84 27.58 -6.30
C TYR A 373 13.61 27.77 -7.18
N ILE A 374 12.89 26.68 -7.49
CA ILE A 374 11.71 26.70 -8.38
C ILE A 374 10.41 26.98 -7.60
N TYR A 375 10.32 26.49 -6.36
CA TYR A 375 9.15 26.61 -5.50
C TYR A 375 9.32 27.81 -4.56
N THR A 376 9.08 29.02 -5.11
CA THR A 376 8.92 30.22 -4.28
C THR A 376 7.53 30.22 -3.62
N PRO A 377 7.34 30.88 -2.45
CA PRO A 377 6.06 30.86 -1.72
C PRO A 377 4.88 31.43 -2.53
N SER A 378 5.14 32.27 -3.53
CA SER A 378 4.11 32.74 -4.46
C SER A 378 3.76 31.70 -5.53
N VAL A 379 4.75 30.96 -6.06
CA VAL A 379 4.50 29.84 -7.00
C VAL A 379 3.74 28.71 -6.30
N GLU A 380 4.08 28.44 -5.05
CA GLU A 380 3.36 27.47 -4.22
C GLU A 380 1.89 27.86 -4.02
N TRP A 381 1.60 29.14 -3.75
CA TRP A 381 0.24 29.65 -3.67
C TRP A 381 -0.54 29.43 -4.98
N TYR A 382 0.04 29.79 -6.13
CA TYR A 382 -0.61 29.56 -7.44
C TYR A 382 -0.82 28.07 -7.74
N TRP A 383 0.13 27.22 -7.36
CA TRP A 383 0.03 25.78 -7.54
C TRP A 383 -1.08 25.17 -6.67
N GLU A 384 -1.01 25.36 -5.34
CA GLU A 384 -1.89 24.71 -4.38
C GLU A 384 -3.31 25.30 -4.37
N CYS A 385 -3.46 26.62 -4.46
CA CYS A 385 -4.78 27.27 -4.37
C CYS A 385 -5.54 27.25 -5.70
N LEU A 386 -4.86 27.35 -6.85
CA LEU A 386 -5.54 27.53 -8.15
C LEU A 386 -5.27 26.39 -9.15
N LEU A 387 -4.01 26.17 -9.53
CA LEU A 387 -3.67 25.26 -10.64
C LEU A 387 -4.01 23.80 -10.33
N LYS A 388 -3.78 23.35 -9.10
CA LYS A 388 -4.07 21.98 -8.64
C LYS A 388 -5.56 21.63 -8.75
N GLN A 389 -6.44 22.57 -8.40
CA GLN A 389 -7.89 22.38 -8.51
C GLN A 389 -8.32 22.20 -9.98
N TRP A 390 -7.85 23.09 -10.86
CA TRP A 390 -8.13 23.01 -12.30
C TRP A 390 -7.55 21.74 -12.93
N PHE A 391 -6.35 21.34 -12.54
CA PHE A 391 -5.73 20.10 -13.01
C PHE A 391 -6.58 18.88 -12.66
N TYR A 392 -7.02 18.74 -11.39
CA TYR A 392 -7.89 17.63 -11.00
C TYR A 392 -9.25 17.66 -11.69
N ARG A 393 -9.79 18.85 -11.97
CA ARG A 393 -11.05 19.02 -12.68
C ARG A 393 -10.94 18.55 -14.14
N VAL A 394 -9.91 18.99 -14.86
CA VAL A 394 -9.65 18.53 -16.25
C VAL A 394 -9.37 17.04 -16.27
N LEU A 395 -8.54 16.55 -15.35
CA LEU A 395 -8.22 15.13 -15.22
C LEU A 395 -9.47 14.28 -14.96
N SER A 396 -10.37 14.73 -14.09
CA SER A 396 -11.65 14.06 -13.83
C SER A 396 -12.53 13.96 -15.08
N VAL A 397 -12.63 15.03 -15.88
CA VAL A 397 -13.39 15.02 -17.13
C VAL A 397 -12.78 14.04 -18.13
N VAL A 398 -11.45 14.06 -18.30
CA VAL A 398 -10.74 13.13 -19.19
C VAL A 398 -10.95 11.68 -18.75
N LEU A 399 -10.80 11.37 -17.46
CA LEU A 399 -11.03 10.04 -16.91
C LEU A 399 -12.49 9.60 -17.05
N SER A 400 -13.45 10.52 -16.93
CA SER A 400 -14.87 10.23 -17.12
C SER A 400 -15.19 9.88 -18.57
N LEU A 401 -14.61 10.60 -19.53
CA LEU A 401 -14.74 10.29 -20.96
C LEU A 401 -14.11 8.93 -21.28
N PHE A 402 -12.92 8.65 -20.75
CA PHE A 402 -12.26 7.37 -20.95
C PHE A 402 -13.04 6.21 -20.31
N SER A 403 -13.60 6.41 -19.12
CA SER A 403 -14.48 5.43 -18.48
C SER A 403 -15.73 5.16 -19.31
N MET A 404 -16.36 6.21 -19.87
CA MET A 404 -17.53 6.04 -20.74
C MET A 404 -17.16 5.28 -22.02
N ALA A 405 -15.98 5.54 -22.58
CA ALA A 405 -15.47 4.81 -23.74
C ALA A 405 -15.20 3.33 -23.42
N VAL A 406 -14.68 3.01 -22.23
CA VAL A 406 -14.51 1.62 -21.77
C VAL A 406 -15.86 0.95 -21.60
N VAL A 407 -16.81 1.55 -20.88
CA VAL A 407 -18.16 0.98 -20.70
C VAL A 407 -18.85 0.77 -22.05
N TRP A 408 -18.76 1.74 -22.97
CA TRP A 408 -19.28 1.59 -24.32
C TRP A 408 -18.63 0.42 -25.07
N SER A 409 -17.31 0.29 -24.98
CA SER A 409 -16.56 -0.76 -25.66
C SER A 409 -16.84 -2.15 -25.08
N GLU A 410 -17.10 -2.26 -23.77
CA GLU A 410 -17.59 -3.49 -23.14
C GLU A 410 -19.00 -3.85 -23.61
N CYS A 411 -19.93 -2.89 -23.64
CA CYS A 411 -21.32 -3.13 -24.09
C CYS A 411 -21.39 -3.59 -25.55
N THR A 412 -20.52 -3.02 -26.38
CA THR A 412 -20.53 -3.24 -27.83
C THR A 412 -19.69 -4.44 -28.26
N PHE A 413 -19.03 -5.10 -27.31
CA PHE A 413 -18.20 -6.29 -27.50
C PHE A 413 -18.92 -7.45 -28.22
N PHE A 414 -20.23 -7.58 -28.07
CA PHE A 414 -21.02 -8.61 -28.77
C PHE A 414 -21.23 -8.29 -30.27
N SER A 415 -21.12 -7.03 -30.68
CA SER A 415 -21.37 -6.61 -32.07
C SER A 415 -20.08 -6.69 -32.89
N THR A 416 -19.91 -7.82 -33.57
CA THR A 416 -18.74 -8.08 -34.43
C THR A 416 -18.83 -7.40 -35.80
N ARG A 417 -20.06 -7.07 -36.26
CA ARG A 417 -20.32 -6.32 -37.50
C ARG A 417 -21.55 -5.43 -37.33
N PRO A 418 -21.43 -4.09 -37.34
CA PRO A 418 -20.20 -3.28 -37.44
C PRO A 418 -19.34 -3.33 -36.16
N VAL A 419 -18.04 -3.04 -36.27
CA VAL A 419 -17.14 -2.92 -35.09
C VAL A 419 -17.50 -1.64 -34.34
N LEU A 420 -18.19 -1.78 -33.21
CA LEU A 420 -18.70 -0.64 -32.42
C LEU A 420 -17.84 -0.29 -31.19
N SER A 421 -16.88 -1.15 -30.82
CA SER A 421 -15.89 -0.87 -29.77
C SER A 421 -14.93 0.22 -30.21
N LEU A 422 -14.83 1.32 -29.45
CA LEU A 422 -14.01 2.48 -29.80
C LEU A 422 -12.53 2.12 -29.86
N PHE A 423 -12.06 1.29 -28.93
CA PHE A 423 -10.66 0.84 -28.90
C PHE A 423 -10.32 -0.07 -30.08
N ALA A 424 -11.25 -0.94 -30.49
CA ALA A 424 -11.07 -1.77 -31.67
C ALA A 424 -11.04 -0.93 -32.96
N VAL A 425 -11.87 0.12 -33.05
CA VAL A 425 -11.84 1.07 -34.18
C VAL A 425 -10.51 1.81 -34.24
N PHE A 426 -10.00 2.33 -33.11
CA PHE A 426 -8.70 3.01 -33.09
C PHE A 426 -7.55 2.11 -33.51
N ILE A 427 -7.55 0.84 -33.10
CA ILE A 427 -6.51 -0.12 -33.47
C ILE A 427 -6.64 -0.52 -34.94
N GLN A 428 -7.84 -0.73 -35.47
CA GLN A 428 -8.05 -1.03 -36.90
C GLN A 428 -7.65 0.13 -37.82
N LEU A 429 -7.89 1.37 -37.38
CA LEU A 429 -7.40 2.56 -38.10
C LEU A 429 -5.87 2.62 -38.09
N ALA A 430 -5.25 2.38 -36.94
CA ALA A 430 -3.80 2.39 -36.82
C ALA A 430 -3.11 1.22 -37.55
N GLU A 431 -3.78 0.06 -37.64
CA GLU A 431 -3.40 -1.11 -38.44
C GLU A 431 -3.33 -0.74 -39.93
N ARG A 432 -4.30 0.04 -40.44
CA ARG A 432 -4.31 0.52 -41.83
C ARG A 432 -3.13 1.43 -42.14
N ASP A 433 -2.72 2.27 -41.20
CA ASP A 433 -1.63 3.23 -41.38
C ASP A 433 -0.24 2.67 -41.00
N TYR A 434 -0.14 1.39 -40.64
CA TYR A 434 1.10 0.73 -40.17
C TYR A 434 1.81 1.45 -38.99
N ASN A 435 1.06 2.19 -38.18
CA ASN A 435 1.59 2.96 -37.06
C ASN A 435 1.69 2.11 -35.78
N TYR A 436 2.64 1.16 -35.76
CA TYR A 436 2.82 0.24 -34.63
C TYR A 436 3.10 0.94 -33.29
N LEU A 437 3.82 2.07 -33.30
CA LEU A 437 4.06 2.86 -32.08
C LEU A 437 2.77 3.43 -31.49
N TYR A 438 1.83 3.85 -32.34
CA TYR A 438 0.53 4.34 -31.87
C TYR A 438 -0.30 3.19 -31.25
N ILE A 439 -0.28 2.01 -31.87
CA ILE A 439 -0.94 0.81 -31.33
C ILE A 439 -0.36 0.48 -29.95
N GLU A 440 0.97 0.42 -29.82
CA GLU A 440 1.64 0.13 -28.55
C GLU A 440 1.27 1.15 -27.46
N MET A 441 1.31 2.46 -27.76
CA MET A 441 0.96 3.50 -26.81
C MET A 441 -0.53 3.50 -26.44
N ALA A 442 -1.43 3.27 -27.41
CA ALA A 442 -2.87 3.19 -27.15
C ALA A 442 -3.22 1.97 -26.29
N CYS A 443 -2.61 0.81 -26.56
CA CYS A 443 -2.75 -0.39 -25.75
C CYS A 443 -2.22 -0.14 -24.32
N PHE A 444 -1.03 0.45 -24.19
CA PHE A 444 -0.44 0.77 -22.89
C PHE A 444 -1.32 1.72 -22.07
N ILE A 445 -1.79 2.82 -22.65
CA ILE A 445 -2.66 3.79 -21.97
C ILE A 445 -3.97 3.12 -21.50
N THR A 446 -4.55 2.26 -22.33
CA THR A 446 -5.80 1.56 -22.01
C THR A 446 -5.61 0.55 -20.88
N ILE A 447 -4.58 -0.31 -20.95
CA ILE A 447 -4.27 -1.26 -19.89
C ILE A 447 -3.92 -0.50 -18.59
N PHE A 448 -3.14 0.57 -18.67
CA PHE A 448 -2.76 1.37 -17.51
C PHE A 448 -3.98 1.98 -16.82
N PHE A 449 -4.95 2.49 -17.58
CA PHE A 449 -6.22 2.97 -17.04
C PHE A 449 -7.01 1.84 -16.36
N LEU A 450 -7.18 0.69 -17.02
CA LEU A 450 -7.88 -0.47 -16.46
C LEU A 450 -7.21 -0.94 -15.15
N CYS A 451 -5.88 -1.05 -15.13
CA CYS A 451 -5.11 -1.36 -13.92
C CYS A 451 -5.33 -0.31 -12.82
N THR A 452 -5.36 0.98 -13.18
CA THR A 452 -5.61 2.06 -12.21
C THR A 452 -7.00 1.92 -11.61
N CYS A 453 -8.05 1.65 -12.40
CA CYS A 453 -9.40 1.39 -11.91
C CYS A 453 -9.46 0.17 -10.98
N VAL A 454 -8.86 -0.95 -11.36
CA VAL A 454 -8.94 -2.20 -10.58
C VAL A 454 -8.11 -2.13 -9.30
N TYR A 455 -6.88 -1.62 -9.34
CA TYR A 455 -6.05 -1.59 -8.14
C TYR A 455 -6.44 -0.50 -7.15
N SER A 456 -6.83 0.69 -7.64
CA SER A 456 -7.31 1.75 -6.73
C SER A 456 -8.59 1.36 -6.00
N THR A 457 -9.46 0.56 -6.62
CA THR A 457 -10.70 0.09 -5.98
C THR A 457 -10.45 -0.95 -4.91
N VAL A 458 -9.51 -1.87 -5.12
CA VAL A 458 -9.18 -2.87 -4.09
C VAL A 458 -8.74 -2.19 -2.79
N PHE A 459 -7.89 -1.15 -2.87
CA PHE A 459 -7.45 -0.43 -1.67
C PHE A 459 -8.51 0.52 -1.08
N ARG A 460 -9.61 0.78 -1.79
CA ARG A 460 -10.73 1.62 -1.30
C ARG A 460 -11.85 0.82 -0.65
N ILE A 461 -12.07 -0.43 -1.06
CA ILE A 461 -13.17 -1.25 -0.56
C ILE A 461 -12.92 -1.66 0.90
N ARG A 462 -13.88 -1.40 1.79
CA ARG A 462 -13.76 -1.63 3.24
C ARG A 462 -13.48 -3.09 3.63
N VAL A 463 -13.99 -4.05 2.86
CA VAL A 463 -13.71 -5.49 3.04
C VAL A 463 -12.20 -5.77 2.94
N PHE A 464 -11.47 -4.99 2.14
CA PHE A 464 -10.02 -5.05 1.99
C PHE A 464 -9.27 -3.97 2.79
N ASN A 465 -9.95 -3.15 3.60
CA ASN A 465 -9.32 -2.07 4.38
C ASN A 465 -8.50 -2.60 5.59
N TYR A 466 -8.45 -3.91 5.76
CA TYR A 466 -7.40 -4.56 6.55
C TYR A 466 -6.00 -4.39 5.91
N TYR A 467 -5.93 -4.09 4.61
CA TYR A 467 -4.73 -4.07 3.78
C TYR A 467 -4.52 -2.67 3.18
N TYR A 468 -3.59 -1.89 3.74
CA TYR A 468 -3.27 -0.53 3.28
C TYR A 468 -1.79 -0.42 2.91
N LEU A 469 -1.50 0.22 1.77
CA LEU A 469 -0.14 0.61 1.37
C LEU A 469 0.13 2.04 1.85
N ALA A 470 0.85 2.15 2.97
CA ALA A 470 1.32 3.43 3.49
C ALA A 470 2.64 3.81 2.80
N SER A 471 2.71 5.03 2.25
CA SER A 471 3.98 5.61 1.80
C SER A 471 4.93 5.84 2.99
N HIS A 472 6.20 6.12 2.70
CA HIS A 472 7.26 6.41 3.69
C HIS A 472 7.71 5.18 4.52
N HIS A 473 7.81 4.01 3.89
CA HIS A 473 8.32 2.78 4.54
C HIS A 473 7.45 2.32 5.74
N GLN A 474 6.17 2.68 5.74
CA GLN A 474 5.26 2.42 6.84
C GLN A 474 4.28 1.27 6.56
N THR A 475 4.37 0.64 5.39
CA THR A 475 3.52 -0.51 5.07
C THR A 475 3.97 -1.74 5.87
N ASP A 476 3.03 -2.47 6.45
CA ASP A 476 3.31 -3.71 7.15
C ASP A 476 3.61 -4.87 6.19
N ALA A 477 4.41 -5.84 6.64
CA ALA A 477 4.82 -7.01 5.87
C ALA A 477 3.63 -7.79 5.30
N TYR A 478 2.56 -7.94 6.09
CA TYR A 478 1.36 -8.65 5.71
C TYR A 478 0.58 -7.94 4.59
N SER A 479 0.41 -6.62 4.69
CA SER A 479 -0.26 -5.81 3.66
C SER A 479 0.52 -5.80 2.34
N LEU A 480 1.85 -5.79 2.44
CA LEU A 480 2.75 -5.86 1.29
C LEU A 480 2.59 -7.18 0.53
N GLN A 481 2.63 -8.32 1.23
CA GLN A 481 2.41 -9.64 0.61
C GLN A 481 1.02 -9.81 0.03
N PHE A 482 0.00 -9.27 0.72
CA PHE A 482 -1.37 -9.31 0.23
C PHE A 482 -1.51 -8.55 -1.09
N SER A 483 -0.90 -7.37 -1.20
CA SER A 483 -0.90 -6.62 -2.47
C SER A 483 -0.22 -7.41 -3.60
N GLY A 484 0.91 -8.10 -3.32
CA GLY A 484 1.56 -8.98 -4.28
C GLY A 484 0.65 -10.12 -4.74
N MET A 485 -0.03 -10.79 -3.81
CA MET A 485 -0.95 -11.89 -4.10
C MET A 485 -2.13 -11.42 -4.96
N LEU A 486 -2.68 -10.27 -4.61
CA LEU A 486 -3.78 -9.64 -5.33
C LEU A 486 -3.39 -9.27 -6.76
N PHE A 487 -2.23 -8.61 -6.96
CA PHE A 487 -1.77 -8.22 -8.28
C PHE A 487 -1.53 -9.44 -9.17
N CYS A 488 -0.88 -10.49 -8.65
CA CYS A 488 -0.63 -11.72 -9.42
C CYS A 488 -1.92 -12.42 -9.83
N ARG A 489 -2.99 -12.29 -9.02
CA ARG A 489 -4.30 -12.88 -9.28
C ARG A 489 -5.15 -12.08 -10.27
N LEU A 490 -5.11 -10.75 -10.21
CA LEU A 490 -5.99 -9.87 -10.97
C LEU A 490 -5.39 -9.39 -12.30
N THR A 491 -4.06 -9.30 -12.44
CA THR A 491 -3.44 -8.87 -13.70
C THR A 491 -3.80 -9.80 -14.87
N PRO A 492 -3.73 -11.15 -14.71
CA PRO A 492 -4.11 -12.11 -15.74
C PRO A 492 -5.52 -11.89 -16.36
N PRO A 493 -6.61 -11.92 -15.59
CA PRO A 493 -7.95 -11.72 -16.14
C PRO A 493 -8.16 -10.30 -16.68
N LEU A 494 -7.50 -9.28 -16.11
CA LEU A 494 -7.57 -7.91 -16.60
C LEU A 494 -7.02 -7.79 -18.02
N CYS A 495 -5.86 -8.38 -18.27
CA CYS A 495 -5.25 -8.40 -19.59
C CYS A 495 -6.07 -9.21 -20.60
N LEU A 496 -6.69 -10.32 -20.19
CA LEU A 496 -7.63 -11.06 -21.05
C LEU A 496 -8.88 -10.23 -21.40
N ASN A 497 -9.45 -9.51 -20.43
CA ASN A 497 -10.56 -8.59 -20.68
C ASN A 497 -10.16 -7.46 -21.66
N PHE A 498 -8.97 -6.88 -21.48
CA PHE A 498 -8.42 -5.90 -22.42
C PHE A 498 -8.26 -6.46 -23.85
N LEU A 499 -7.73 -7.67 -24.00
CA LEU A 499 -7.60 -8.32 -25.31
C LEU A 499 -8.97 -8.60 -25.96
N GLY A 500 -9.99 -8.86 -25.14
CA GLY A 500 -11.38 -8.89 -25.56
C GLY A 500 -11.84 -7.54 -26.13
N LEU A 501 -11.66 -6.44 -25.39
CA LEU A 501 -12.08 -5.09 -25.80
C LEU A 501 -11.56 -4.68 -27.20
N ILE A 502 -10.33 -5.07 -27.53
CA ILE A 502 -9.67 -4.74 -28.80
C ILE A 502 -9.98 -5.73 -29.94
N HIS A 503 -10.86 -6.72 -29.71
CA HIS A 503 -11.22 -7.76 -30.69
C HIS A 503 -10.02 -8.56 -31.24
N MET A 504 -8.98 -8.76 -30.41
CA MET A 504 -7.83 -9.62 -30.73
C MET A 504 -8.00 -11.05 -30.20
N ASP A 505 -9.07 -11.33 -29.46
CA ASP A 505 -9.47 -12.70 -29.16
C ASP A 505 -10.35 -13.26 -30.28
N SER A 506 -9.84 -14.29 -30.96
CA SER A 506 -10.58 -14.98 -32.03
C SER A 506 -11.77 -15.80 -31.52
N ALA A 507 -12.04 -15.85 -30.21
CA ALA A 507 -13.29 -16.38 -29.69
C ALA A 507 -14.51 -15.48 -30.00
N ILE A 508 -14.28 -14.18 -30.21
CA ILE A 508 -15.35 -13.18 -30.41
C ILE A 508 -15.34 -12.66 -31.84
N SER A 509 -14.16 -12.37 -32.39
CA SER A 509 -14.06 -12.07 -33.82
C SER A 509 -14.19 -13.38 -34.59
N HIS A 510 -15.36 -13.68 -35.13
CA HIS A 510 -15.61 -14.82 -36.04
C HIS A 510 -14.80 -14.76 -37.36
N GLN A 511 -13.70 -14.00 -37.40
CA GLN A 511 -12.71 -13.91 -38.46
C GLN A 511 -11.43 -14.62 -38.01
N ALA A 512 -10.75 -15.29 -38.92
CA ALA A 512 -9.50 -16.01 -38.68
C ALA A 512 -8.32 -15.04 -38.40
N LYS A 513 -8.39 -14.31 -37.28
CA LYS A 513 -7.26 -13.54 -36.75
C LYS A 513 -6.42 -14.43 -35.83
N GLU A 514 -5.11 -14.36 -35.99
CA GLU A 514 -4.12 -14.96 -35.09
C GLU A 514 -4.34 -14.47 -33.66
N GLN A 515 -4.30 -15.40 -32.71
CA GLN A 515 -4.41 -15.06 -31.29
C GLN A 515 -3.04 -14.59 -30.77
N THR A 516 -3.06 -13.73 -29.76
CA THR A 516 -1.82 -13.37 -29.06
C THR A 516 -1.22 -14.59 -28.36
N ALA A 517 0.12 -14.61 -28.24
CA ALA A 517 0.80 -15.68 -27.51
C ALA A 517 0.33 -15.71 -26.04
N TYR A 518 0.01 -14.54 -25.47
CA TYR A 518 -0.61 -14.40 -24.16
C TYR A 518 -1.92 -15.18 -24.01
N THR A 519 -2.90 -14.96 -24.89
CA THR A 519 -4.21 -15.65 -24.85
C THR A 519 -4.07 -17.17 -24.91
N SER A 520 -3.10 -17.66 -25.68
CA SER A 520 -2.87 -19.11 -25.83
C SER A 520 -2.46 -19.81 -24.53
N ILE A 521 -1.75 -19.10 -23.64
CA ILE A 521 -1.16 -19.67 -22.41
C ILE A 521 -2.01 -19.36 -21.19
N MET A 522 -2.53 -18.14 -21.09
CA MET A 522 -3.39 -17.72 -19.98
C MET A 522 -4.77 -18.39 -20.03
N GLY A 523 -5.12 -19.00 -21.17
CA GLY A 523 -6.32 -19.78 -21.38
C GLY A 523 -7.36 -18.97 -22.16
N SER A 524 -7.66 -19.43 -23.37
CA SER A 524 -8.87 -18.99 -24.05
C SER A 524 -10.08 -19.59 -23.32
N MET A 525 -11.13 -18.80 -23.06
CA MET A 525 -12.35 -19.31 -22.39
C MET A 525 -13.10 -20.39 -23.21
N ARG A 526 -12.56 -20.81 -24.36
CA ARG A 526 -13.13 -21.78 -25.31
C ARG A 526 -13.41 -23.17 -24.76
N VAL A 527 -12.85 -23.60 -23.62
CA VAL A 527 -12.89 -25.03 -23.27
C VAL A 527 -14.21 -25.49 -22.65
N LEU A 528 -15.08 -24.55 -22.23
CA LEU A 528 -16.48 -24.82 -21.89
C LEU A 528 -17.36 -23.86 -22.68
N SER A 529 -17.66 -24.19 -23.95
CA SER A 529 -18.54 -23.37 -24.84
C SER A 529 -19.83 -22.91 -24.16
N PHE A 530 -20.38 -23.71 -23.24
CA PHE A 530 -21.56 -23.36 -22.46
C PHE A 530 -21.33 -22.16 -21.52
N ILE A 531 -20.21 -22.14 -20.80
CA ILE A 531 -19.85 -21.03 -19.92
C ILE A 531 -19.41 -19.83 -20.76
N ALA A 532 -18.60 -20.03 -21.80
CA ALA A 532 -18.11 -18.96 -22.66
C ALA A 532 -19.24 -18.13 -23.29
N ASN A 533 -20.26 -18.78 -23.85
CA ASN A 533 -21.36 -18.09 -24.52
C ASN A 533 -22.21 -17.26 -23.55
N GLY A 534 -22.52 -17.79 -22.37
CA GLY A 534 -23.21 -17.03 -21.33
C GLY A 534 -22.34 -15.88 -20.81
N PHE A 535 -21.06 -16.16 -20.62
CA PHE A 535 -20.10 -15.21 -20.08
C PHE A 535 -20.01 -13.94 -20.93
N TYR A 536 -19.85 -14.06 -22.25
CA TYR A 536 -19.73 -12.89 -23.15
C TYR A 536 -21.01 -12.05 -23.25
N ILE A 537 -22.17 -12.62 -22.94
CA ILE A 537 -23.46 -11.92 -22.93
C ILE A 537 -23.68 -11.24 -21.57
N TYR A 538 -23.49 -11.97 -20.46
CA TYR A 538 -23.77 -11.47 -19.12
C TYR A 538 -22.69 -10.55 -18.57
N TYR A 539 -21.44 -10.72 -18.98
CA TYR A 539 -20.31 -9.93 -18.46
C TYR A 539 -20.47 -8.42 -18.73
N PRO A 540 -20.72 -7.96 -19.97
CA PRO A 540 -20.97 -6.54 -20.23
C PRO A 540 -22.21 -6.01 -19.50
N MET A 541 -23.30 -6.78 -19.46
CA MET A 541 -24.52 -6.39 -18.76
C MET A 541 -24.27 -6.17 -17.27
N LEU A 542 -23.50 -7.05 -16.64
CA LEU A 542 -23.17 -6.95 -15.21
C LEU A 542 -22.31 -5.72 -14.93
N ILE A 543 -21.33 -5.41 -15.78
CA ILE A 543 -20.52 -4.17 -15.66
C ILE A 543 -21.43 -2.93 -15.71
N VAL A 544 -22.34 -2.84 -16.69
CA VAL A 544 -23.26 -1.70 -16.82
C VAL A 544 -24.16 -1.56 -15.61
N ILE A 545 -24.77 -2.68 -15.17
CA ILE A 545 -25.65 -2.70 -14.00
C ILE A 545 -24.88 -2.22 -12.77
N LEU A 546 -23.64 -2.68 -12.58
CA LEU A 546 -22.80 -2.23 -11.48
C LEU A 546 -22.43 -0.75 -11.61
N CYS A 547 -22.07 -0.25 -12.79
CA CYS A 547 -21.78 1.16 -13.01
C CYS A 547 -23.00 2.04 -12.68
N ILE A 548 -24.20 1.63 -13.10
CA ILE A 548 -25.45 2.33 -12.76
C ILE A 548 -25.70 2.27 -11.25
N ALA A 549 -25.53 1.10 -10.63
CA ALA A 549 -25.73 0.94 -9.20
C ALA A 549 -24.75 1.76 -8.36
N THR A 550 -23.49 1.87 -8.77
CA THR A 550 -22.46 2.67 -8.10
C THR A 550 -22.66 4.16 -8.37
N TYR A 551 -23.11 4.53 -9.57
CA TYR A 551 -23.48 5.91 -9.90
C TYR A 551 -24.61 6.41 -9.01
N PHE A 552 -25.70 5.65 -8.85
CA PHE A 552 -26.81 6.00 -7.97
C PHE A 552 -26.57 5.68 -6.49
N SER A 553 -25.38 5.18 -6.13
CA SER A 553 -25.04 4.76 -4.76
C SER A 553 -26.06 3.77 -4.15
N LEU A 554 -26.67 2.92 -4.98
CA LEU A 554 -27.71 1.96 -4.57
C LEU A 554 -27.21 1.01 -3.47
N GLY A 555 -25.93 0.63 -3.51
CA GLY A 555 -25.32 -0.21 -2.48
C GLY A 555 -25.35 0.42 -1.09
N ALA A 556 -25.00 1.70 -0.97
CA ALA A 556 -25.05 2.42 0.30
C ALA A 556 -26.49 2.60 0.80
N ARG A 557 -27.42 2.91 -0.12
CA ARG A 557 -28.84 3.08 0.19
C ARG A 557 -29.50 1.78 0.64
N CYS A 558 -29.16 0.65 0.01
CA CYS A 558 -29.66 -0.67 0.39
C CYS A 558 -29.11 -1.11 1.76
N LEU A 559 -27.82 -0.86 2.03
CA LEU A 559 -27.23 -1.14 3.35
C LEU A 559 -27.83 -0.26 4.45
N ASN A 560 -28.18 0.98 4.15
CA ASN A 560 -28.90 1.87 5.07
C ASN A 560 -30.32 1.32 5.38
N LEU A 561 -31.03 0.84 4.36
CA LEU A 561 -32.32 0.14 4.52
C LEU A 561 -32.21 -1.14 5.37
N LEU A 562 -31.07 -1.82 5.32
CA LEU A 562 -30.77 -3.01 6.14
C LEU A 562 -30.26 -2.65 7.56
N GLY A 563 -30.22 -1.37 7.93
CA GLY A 563 -29.87 -0.91 9.28
C GLY A 563 -28.37 -0.84 9.58
N PHE A 564 -27.49 -1.03 8.59
CA PHE A 564 -26.04 -0.92 8.81
C PHE A 564 -25.55 0.51 8.56
N GLN A 565 -25.82 1.42 9.51
CA GLN A 565 -25.30 2.80 9.49
C GLN A 565 -23.77 2.86 9.48
N GLN A 566 -23.07 1.82 9.94
CA GLN A 566 -21.61 1.76 9.92
C GLN A 566 -21.01 1.73 8.49
N PHE A 567 -21.79 1.41 7.45
CA PHE A 567 -21.37 1.42 6.04
C PHE A 567 -21.76 2.70 5.28
N MET A 568 -22.08 3.79 5.99
CA MET A 568 -22.27 5.11 5.38
C MET A 568 -21.04 5.48 4.56
N GLY A 569 -21.18 5.38 3.23
CA GLY A 569 -20.16 5.74 2.27
C GLY A 569 -19.85 7.22 2.36
N ASP A 570 -18.72 7.64 1.78
CA ASP A 570 -18.21 9.02 1.78
C ASP A 570 -19.23 10.09 1.29
N ASN A 571 -20.37 9.68 0.72
CA ASN A 571 -21.37 10.54 0.07
C ASN A 571 -22.47 11.05 1.00
N GLU A 572 -22.65 10.47 2.19
CA GLU A 572 -23.66 10.88 3.18
C GLU A 572 -22.94 11.24 4.47
N MET A 573 -22.23 12.35 4.43
CA MET A 573 -21.39 12.80 5.54
C MET A 573 -22.28 13.45 6.60
N THR A 574 -22.50 12.76 7.72
CA THR A 574 -23.27 13.27 8.87
C THR A 574 -22.56 14.47 9.48
N SER A 575 -23.27 15.60 9.65
CA SER A 575 -22.78 16.85 10.26
C SER A 575 -22.05 16.62 11.57
N ASP A 576 -22.59 15.74 12.40
CA ASP A 576 -22.12 15.51 13.77
C ASP A 576 -20.71 14.91 13.78
N LEU A 577 -20.43 13.96 12.87
CA LEU A 577 -19.10 13.36 12.71
C LEU A 577 -18.09 14.34 12.10
N ILE A 578 -18.56 15.33 11.33
CA ILE A 578 -17.69 16.41 10.80
C ILE A 578 -17.23 17.30 11.94
N ASP A 579 -18.19 17.72 12.78
CA ASP A 579 -17.95 18.65 13.86
C ASP A 579 -17.07 18.01 14.93
N GLU A 580 -17.34 16.74 15.28
CA GLU A 580 -16.45 15.94 16.12
C GLU A 580 -15.03 15.89 15.52
N GLY A 581 -14.90 15.50 14.24
CA GLY A 581 -13.61 15.43 13.55
C GLY A 581 -12.84 16.76 13.54
N LYS A 582 -13.56 17.89 13.41
CA LYS A 582 -12.99 19.24 13.45
C LYS A 582 -12.48 19.61 14.84
N GLU A 583 -13.26 19.35 15.88
CA GLU A 583 -12.85 19.60 17.27
C GLU A 583 -11.62 18.78 17.65
N LEU A 584 -11.60 17.51 17.25
CA LEU A 584 -10.47 16.60 17.45
C LEU A 584 -9.20 17.12 16.77
N LEU A 585 -9.31 17.60 15.53
CA LEU A 585 -8.16 18.15 14.82
C LEU A 585 -7.66 19.46 15.44
N GLN A 586 -8.57 20.31 15.91
CA GLN A 586 -8.22 21.52 16.65
C GLN A 586 -7.52 21.21 17.98
N ARG A 587 -7.93 20.14 18.68
CA ARG A 587 -7.28 19.66 19.90
C ARG A 587 -5.85 19.19 19.62
N GLU A 588 -5.66 18.39 18.57
CA GLU A 588 -4.32 17.91 18.18
C GLU A 588 -3.43 19.04 17.65
N ARG A 589 -3.98 20.02 16.92
CA ARG A 589 -3.23 21.22 16.52
C ARG A 589 -2.71 21.99 17.73
N ARG A 590 -3.57 22.28 18.70
CA ARG A 590 -3.19 22.95 19.96
C ARG A 590 -2.14 22.14 20.73
N LYS A 591 -2.22 20.81 20.69
CA LYS A 591 -1.21 19.94 21.30
C LYS A 591 0.14 20.06 20.59
N ARG A 592 0.18 20.00 19.26
CA ARG A 592 1.44 20.17 18.48
C ARG A 592 2.05 21.56 18.68
N GLN A 593 1.23 22.61 18.63
CA GLN A 593 1.69 23.98 18.85
C GLN A 593 2.34 24.14 20.23
N ARG A 594 1.73 23.59 21.29
CA ARG A 594 2.33 23.61 22.64
C ARG A 594 3.68 22.87 22.71
N ILE A 595 3.84 21.78 21.96
CA ILE A 595 5.10 21.03 21.91
C ILE A 595 6.17 21.86 21.19
N GLU A 596 5.88 22.42 20.02
CA GLU A 596 6.81 23.27 19.27
C GLU A 596 7.17 24.54 20.04
N ASP A 597 6.20 25.22 20.66
CA ASP A 597 6.46 26.40 21.51
C ASP A 597 7.31 26.01 22.75
N GLY A 598 7.12 24.81 23.28
CA GLY A 598 7.97 24.26 24.34
C GLY A 598 9.39 23.92 23.88
N GLU A 599 9.56 23.45 22.64
CA GLU A 599 10.87 23.19 22.04
C GLU A 599 11.60 24.47 21.63
N ASN A 600 10.91 25.43 21.03
CA ASN A 600 11.46 26.74 20.66
C ASN A 600 11.92 27.48 21.91
N ARG A 601 11.09 27.52 22.97
CA ARG A 601 11.54 28.01 24.27
C ARG A 601 12.80 27.28 24.73
N ARG A 602 12.82 25.94 24.73
CA ARG A 602 14.02 25.16 25.11
C ARG A 602 15.25 25.43 24.22
N ARG A 603 15.08 25.78 22.94
CA ARG A 603 16.17 26.19 22.05
C ARG A 603 16.67 27.59 22.38
N GLU A 604 15.77 28.57 22.52
CA GLU A 604 16.10 29.94 22.93
C GLU A 604 16.78 29.98 24.30
N TRP A 605 16.32 29.17 25.26
CA TRP A 605 16.96 29.00 26.55
C TRP A 605 18.38 28.44 26.40
N ARG A 606 18.58 27.41 25.55
CA ARG A 606 19.91 26.86 25.27
C ARG A 606 20.84 27.86 24.58
N GLU A 607 20.35 28.63 23.61
CA GLU A 607 21.14 29.64 22.90
C GLU A 607 21.54 30.80 23.83
N ARG A 608 20.63 31.27 24.68
CA ARG A 608 20.93 32.31 25.68
C ARG A 608 21.98 31.87 26.71
N TYR A 609 21.87 30.65 27.22
CA TYR A 609 22.86 30.12 28.18
C TYR A 609 24.19 29.77 27.51
N ALA A 610 24.19 29.24 26.30
CA ALA A 610 25.42 28.98 25.54
C ALA A 610 26.18 30.28 25.22
N GLN A 611 25.47 31.37 24.84
CA GLN A 611 26.09 32.69 24.70
C GLN A 611 26.61 33.24 26.02
N SER A 612 25.89 33.04 27.13
CA SER A 612 26.35 33.48 28.45
C SER A 612 27.63 32.77 28.89
N ASP A 613 27.75 31.46 28.61
CA ASP A 613 28.97 30.69 28.89
C ASP A 613 30.14 31.10 27.97
N GLU A 614 29.90 31.40 26.70
CA GLU A 614 30.94 31.93 25.80
C GLU A 614 31.45 33.31 26.23
N ILE A 615 30.55 34.19 26.68
CA ILE A 615 30.92 35.53 27.21
C ILE A 615 31.69 35.37 28.52
N ALA A 616 31.27 34.46 29.41
CA ALA A 616 31.97 34.16 30.66
C ALA A 616 33.34 33.49 30.43
N ALA A 617 33.49 32.69 29.37
CA ALA A 617 34.76 32.10 28.96
C ALA A 617 35.72 33.15 28.36
N ARG A 618 35.23 34.07 27.51
CA ARG A 618 36.01 35.20 26.99
C ARG A 618 36.49 36.15 28.09
N ASN A 619 35.64 36.46 29.06
CA ASN A 619 36.03 37.31 30.20
C ASN A 619 37.10 36.64 31.08
N ARG A 620 37.04 35.31 31.28
CA ARG A 620 38.09 34.54 31.97
C ARG A 620 39.42 34.54 31.22
N MET A 621 39.38 34.51 29.88
CA MET A 621 40.61 34.56 29.06
C MET A 621 41.27 35.95 29.12
N SER A 622 40.48 37.04 29.13
CA SER A 622 41.03 38.40 29.29
C SER A 622 41.61 38.68 30.68
N MET A 623 41.05 38.07 31.74
CA MET A 623 41.57 38.18 33.12
C MET A 623 42.90 37.39 33.28
N SER A 624 43.12 36.35 32.47
CA SER A 624 44.37 35.57 32.46
C SER A 624 45.53 36.36 31.86
N GLU A 625 45.31 37.09 30.77
CA GLU A 625 46.34 37.93 30.11
C GLU A 625 46.80 39.10 30.99
N MET A 626 45.93 39.63 31.85
CA MET A 626 46.30 40.73 32.76
C MET A 626 47.16 40.29 33.95
N LYS A 627 47.25 38.98 34.23
CA LYS A 627 47.94 38.45 35.43
C LYS A 627 49.37 37.96 35.17
N GLU A 628 49.83 37.88 33.91
CA GLU A 628 51.19 37.43 33.56
C GLU A 628 52.25 38.55 33.56
N THR A 629 51.90 39.82 33.85
CA THR A 629 52.87 40.93 33.83
C THR A 629 53.45 41.32 35.20
N ASN A 630 53.17 40.59 36.28
CA ASN A 630 53.79 40.87 37.58
C ASN A 630 54.04 39.59 38.38
N TYR A 631 55.27 39.09 38.30
CA TYR A 631 56.19 38.77 39.42
C TYR A 631 57.20 37.70 39.00
N GLY A 632 58.47 38.10 38.98
CA GLY A 632 59.62 37.21 38.90
C GLY A 632 60.15 36.78 40.27
N GLU A 633 60.94 35.72 40.22
CA GLU A 633 62.02 35.31 41.12
C GLU A 633 61.75 34.46 42.40
N THR A 634 62.11 33.18 42.24
CA THR A 634 63.06 32.36 43.05
C THR A 634 62.67 31.62 44.33
N LEU A 635 62.81 30.28 44.20
CA LEU A 635 63.45 29.27 45.06
C LEU A 635 62.91 28.86 46.45
N ASN A 636 62.61 27.55 46.49
CA ASN A 636 63.12 26.49 47.39
C ASN A 636 62.30 25.93 48.58
N SER A 637 62.23 24.59 48.50
CA SER A 637 62.37 23.57 49.56
C SER A 637 61.12 23.04 50.29
N ASN A 638 61.02 21.70 50.21
CA ASN A 638 60.11 20.77 50.85
C ASN A 638 60.07 20.91 52.39
N THR A 639 58.93 20.60 53.04
CA THR A 639 58.64 19.28 53.68
C THR A 639 57.37 19.37 54.58
N ASP A 640 56.43 18.46 54.34
CA ASP A 640 55.35 17.88 55.17
C ASP A 640 54.59 18.66 56.27
N ARG A 641 53.27 18.81 56.10
CA ARG A 641 52.23 18.00 56.80
C ARG A 641 50.78 18.44 56.49
N GLN A 642 50.00 17.47 55.99
CA GLN A 642 48.55 17.22 56.15
C GLN A 642 47.56 18.39 56.33
N ALA A 643 46.71 18.61 55.31
CA ALA A 643 45.26 18.83 55.51
C ALA A 643 44.46 18.39 54.27
N LYS A 644 43.46 17.54 54.49
CA LYS A 644 42.49 17.02 53.51
C LYS A 644 41.70 18.14 52.84
N TYR A 645 41.66 18.16 51.50
CA TYR A 645 40.50 18.65 50.75
C TYR A 645 40.23 17.75 49.54
N THR A 646 39.29 16.82 49.72
CA THR A 646 38.61 16.07 48.67
C THR A 646 37.75 17.02 47.84
N ARG A 647 38.03 17.16 46.55
CA ARG A 647 37.13 17.80 45.59
C ARG A 647 36.42 16.72 44.78
N SER A 648 35.28 16.27 45.28
CA SER A 648 34.30 15.49 44.52
C SER A 648 33.45 16.46 43.69
N SER A 649 33.62 16.49 42.37
CA SER A 649 32.66 17.14 41.47
C SER A 649 31.47 16.20 41.24
N SER A 650 30.55 16.19 42.19
CA SER A 650 29.20 15.63 42.04
C SER A 650 28.19 16.75 42.24
N GLN A 651 27.85 17.47 41.16
CA GLN A 651 26.80 18.49 41.21
C GLN A 651 26.20 18.68 39.82
N THR A 652 25.44 17.66 39.37
CA THR A 652 24.52 17.73 38.23
C THR A 652 23.21 16.98 38.57
N GLY A 653 22.77 17.04 39.82
CA GLY A 653 21.63 16.23 40.30
C GLY A 653 20.73 16.91 41.32
N ARG A 654 20.81 18.24 41.49
CA ARG A 654 19.91 18.98 42.41
C ARG A 654 19.00 20.00 41.73
N ASP A 655 19.36 20.51 40.56
CA ASP A 655 18.56 21.55 39.90
C ASP A 655 17.38 20.98 39.09
N SER A 656 17.28 19.65 38.97
CA SER A 656 16.18 18.96 38.28
C SER A 656 14.98 18.62 39.18
N ILE A 657 15.06 18.90 40.48
CA ILE A 657 13.98 18.59 41.44
C ILE A 657 13.14 19.85 41.79
N GLU A 658 13.69 21.06 41.64
CA GLU A 658 12.94 22.31 41.89
C GLU A 658 12.00 22.74 40.74
N LEU A 659 12.12 22.18 39.53
CA LEU A 659 11.32 22.60 38.36
C LEU A 659 10.04 21.78 38.12
N LEU A 660 9.69 20.86 39.02
CA LEU A 660 8.44 20.08 38.95
C LEU A 660 7.35 20.57 39.93
N GLN A 661 7.57 21.69 40.63
CA GLN A 661 6.60 22.24 41.58
C GLN A 661 5.71 23.38 41.03
N ASP A 662 5.95 23.86 39.80
CA ASP A 662 5.12 24.92 39.18
C ASP A 662 4.10 24.37 38.16
N ALA A 663 3.37 23.32 38.54
CA ALA A 663 2.10 23.00 37.91
C ALA A 663 0.99 23.42 38.88
N GLU A 664 0.52 24.67 38.75
CA GLU A 664 -0.68 25.14 39.44
C GLU A 664 -1.85 24.15 39.18
N PRO A 665 -2.52 23.66 40.24
CA PRO A 665 -3.77 22.93 40.09
C PRO A 665 -4.89 23.91 39.70
N LEU A 666 -5.76 23.46 38.80
CA LEU A 666 -7.04 24.12 38.50
C LEU A 666 -7.93 24.05 39.75
N ASP A 667 -8.04 25.16 40.48
CA ASP A 667 -9.06 25.32 41.52
C ASP A 667 -10.36 25.89 40.93
N PHE A 668 -11.43 25.13 41.15
CA PHE A 668 -12.80 25.62 41.20
C PHE A 668 -13.08 26.02 42.67
N ASN A 669 -13.42 27.29 42.91
CA ASN A 669 -14.08 27.77 44.14
C ASN A 669 -15.34 26.90 44.46
N ASP A 670 -15.82 26.69 45.69
CA ASP A 670 -15.64 27.35 46.99
C ASP A 670 -16.17 26.42 48.14
N GLU A 671 -15.86 26.80 49.39
CA GLU A 671 -16.47 26.42 50.70
C GLU A 671 -15.70 25.52 51.72
N THR A 672 -14.83 26.20 52.50
CA THR A 672 -14.76 26.26 53.99
C THR A 672 -14.63 24.98 54.86
N LEU A 673 -13.48 24.80 55.57
CA LEU A 673 -13.29 24.95 57.04
C LEU A 673 -11.98 24.33 57.56
N ASN A 674 -11.40 25.01 58.56
CA ASN A 674 -10.10 24.83 59.25
C ASN A 674 -9.79 23.44 59.85
N ASP A 675 -8.50 23.05 59.88
CA ASP A 675 -7.62 22.97 61.08
C ASP A 675 -6.44 21.98 60.85
N ASP A 676 -5.22 22.46 61.09
CA ASP A 676 -3.95 21.70 61.24
C ASP A 676 -3.76 21.37 62.76
N PRO A 677 -2.78 20.56 63.29
CA PRO A 677 -1.44 20.27 62.74
C PRO A 677 -0.71 18.92 63.12
N LEU A 678 0.54 18.77 62.60
CA LEU A 678 1.81 18.25 63.23
C LEU A 678 2.39 16.82 62.98
N GLN A 679 3.72 16.82 62.69
CA GLN A 679 4.81 15.81 62.88
C GLN A 679 4.99 14.70 61.79
N SER A 680 6.18 14.20 61.38
CA SER A 680 7.61 14.38 61.69
C SER A 680 8.46 13.53 60.69
N GLU A 681 9.66 13.99 60.30
CA GLU A 681 10.74 13.24 59.57
C GLU A 681 11.47 12.20 60.48
N PRO A 682 12.53 11.43 60.10
CA PRO A 682 13.24 11.21 58.81
C PRO A 682 13.72 9.75 58.51
N GLY A 683 14.38 9.50 57.36
CA GLY A 683 15.22 8.29 57.15
C GLY A 683 15.92 8.15 55.78
N ARG A 684 17.22 8.47 55.71
CA ARG A 684 18.16 8.24 54.56
C ARG A 684 18.52 6.74 54.39
N HIS A 685 18.88 6.30 53.16
CA HIS A 685 20.20 5.73 52.77
C HIS A 685 20.31 5.37 51.26
N THR A 686 21.41 5.81 50.64
CA THR A 686 22.26 5.25 49.54
C THR A 686 21.78 4.02 48.73
N GLY A 687 21.90 3.86 47.41
CA GLY A 687 22.82 4.36 46.36
C GLY A 687 23.27 3.16 45.48
N GLY A 688 22.97 3.15 44.16
CA GLY A 688 23.25 2.02 43.26
C GLY A 688 23.51 2.42 41.80
N ARG A 689 24.46 1.74 41.16
CA ARG A 689 25.22 2.09 39.94
C ARG A 689 24.42 2.10 38.62
N TYR A 690 24.67 3.11 37.78
CA TYR A 690 24.37 3.08 36.34
C TYR A 690 25.45 2.29 35.58
N LEU A 691 25.04 1.23 34.88
CA LEU A 691 25.85 0.58 33.84
C LEU A 691 25.32 1.01 32.47
N SER A 692 26.13 1.77 31.74
CA SER A 692 25.96 2.02 30.32
C SER A 692 26.20 0.72 29.54
N MET A 693 25.20 0.21 28.82
CA MET A 693 25.45 -0.81 27.80
C MET A 693 25.35 -0.20 26.40
N SER A 694 26.55 -0.03 25.82
CA SER A 694 26.81 0.13 24.40
C SER A 694 26.09 -0.96 23.58
N SER A 695 25.29 -0.54 22.59
CA SER A 695 24.66 -1.45 21.62
C SER A 695 25.72 -2.09 20.73
N SER A 696 26.04 -3.37 20.97
CA SER A 696 26.91 -4.15 20.10
C SER A 696 26.14 -4.64 18.86
N ARG A 697 26.75 -4.36 17.70
CA ARG A 697 26.48 -5.01 16.42
C ARG A 697 26.56 -6.53 16.54
N SER A 698 25.77 -7.20 15.69
CA SER A 698 25.80 -8.62 15.29
C SER A 698 24.83 -9.57 16.02
N ARG A 699 23.76 -9.97 15.31
CA ARG A 699 23.33 -11.37 15.11
C ARG A 699 22.20 -11.39 14.07
N ILE A 700 22.46 -12.07 12.96
CA ILE A 700 21.70 -12.03 11.69
C ILE A 700 20.58 -13.09 11.64
N PHE A 701 20.31 -13.82 12.74
CA PHE A 701 19.38 -14.96 12.72
C PHE A 701 18.44 -15.11 13.94
N ASP A 702 18.38 -14.13 14.85
CA ASP A 702 17.55 -14.27 16.08
C ASP A 702 16.11 -13.73 15.95
N ASP A 703 15.67 -13.35 14.74
CA ASP A 703 14.28 -12.93 14.46
C ASP A 703 13.55 -13.97 13.57
N VAL A 704 13.67 -15.26 13.94
CA VAL A 704 12.95 -16.37 13.30
C VAL A 704 11.89 -16.95 14.20
#